data_AF-D0A0U3-F1
#
_entry.id   AF-D0A0U3-F1
#
_cell.length_a   1.000
_cell.length_b   1.000
_cell.length_c   1.000
_cell.angle_alpha   90.00
_cell.angle_beta   90.00
_cell.angle_gamma   90.00
#
_symmetry.space_group_name_H-M   'P 1'
#
loop_
_entity.id
_entity.type
_entity.pdbx_description
1 polymer ?
#
loop_
_entity_poly.entity_id
_entity_poly.type
_entity_poly.pdbx_seq_one_letter_code
_entity_poly.pdbx_strand_id
1 'polypeptide(L)'
;MCVGTRAAGFGGSAADTSIVVGPARRRSYCGRALVGAAPLPVLLLLLLSVMCVKADIEIEVFSLLHHQKIEKRFVEAVNAGFNASMTSRRWKTAPSVHVKVMHPFTPSASPISGFQQAVERNRGKLFVVVGPLGDFGTVSSLITLLAEQDVVAFAPLTGSSGGRGWNPNLYFTRASPSAELLALIRYALGRLRTIRLGFMYLHNVFFGVEEYDVAQRILRRMGYGFCGVFTLSSSLTGVASTRHFDSAWNTFVESRPQAVIVFAPPVGDTARFIRNLVADSRTRSAYVLVPSMLQFAIENMWREALAFAASPFVDGQVVVTGTNPLARDTQYHAIRRFQRDVRSYLKSNPGVTVFNASSNFDHDDIDGQLLVYGWITGEVLAQALSVPERLTDRKTFMQSLYDQRRYVIDDLVIGDYGGECAGWAAGQGAMCWCNQGGNTVHVRVIGRGYRLLDAPDGIMMFDSSHCYPSEVEMQAPFNGVSVLIPDRPTALHAAVEMEEGASLLEVREHNQDSRLFFDTIVSPFSGAAEELQREWSTKITTAVLGVVDEAMLKTPGVAFIDPVPLAPRLNKMERNVIHLSPTLEQQFYVCTSYLSRNDKKRLHIVIRSTDAAAIEDVLKKTLATFSVEPQSVVVLDGNATVEGHLPDSGDVYVIGLTAADPVVIAAHLNSHDSARVFVPFFDVVLLHEEFFNAFEGVSSADRVLFATNLPHWADEITASEVVQKFYTAERNASRRTPLSLLGFATAYFMRVIISPMKAMNATALVDSIFAQSVVNVGEMRYGPFADDGCFLKGVPRLTGCAVNYGATQVSVWSMARALNASIPPLTNPMTPSMRYLDPDAGKLSRGQLAGVIASSILVALLLVALTTVLLHVSRHNTRDNNSAPKEPTDPVTIVFTDIESSTAQWAAHPDVMADAVATHHKLIRALISQYECYEVKTVGDSFMIASRSAFMAVQLVRDLQRAFLRHNWGASVFDECYRRLEQDRALESEGYVPPTARLDPDVYRKLWNGLRVRVGVHTGLCDIRHDEVTKGYDYYGHTSNMAARTESAANGGQILLTRATYLSLSTAEREQLDVTALSAVPLRGVPDPVEMYQVDAVVGRSFAALRLDGEVDLVAESELAVCHASDTSSATTALDESSQIITSCFETLLGAFTPSKRRDLLLPICERWRVTLPQKTKSVWDDNDCQEVMRRIATKVGRVVDFHVVDDGGCSTETVSSASVIIISNRVEDFTAHQT
;
A
#
# COMPACT_ATOMS: atom_id res chain seq x y z
N MET A 1 11.55 -29.89 51.19
CA MET A 1 12.90 -30.45 51.38
C MET A 1 13.87 -29.55 50.65
N CYS A 2 14.58 -28.71 51.41
CA CYS A 2 16.01 -28.92 51.71
C CYS A 2 16.88 -28.89 50.45
N VAL A 3 17.62 -27.78 50.27
CA VAL A 3 19.10 -27.78 50.33
C VAL A 3 19.69 -28.07 48.93
N GLY A 4 20.54 -27.25 48.34
CA GLY A 4 21.20 -26.03 48.79
C GLY A 4 22.44 -25.79 47.94
N THR A 5 23.03 -24.61 48.17
CA THR A 5 24.48 -24.35 48.22
C THR A 5 25.27 -24.42 46.91
N ARG A 6 25.72 -23.27 46.39
CA ARG A 6 27.07 -22.67 46.59
C ARG A 6 28.09 -23.26 45.59
N ALA A 7 29.11 -22.57 45.11
CA ALA A 7 29.58 -21.20 45.21
C ALA A 7 30.82 -21.05 44.28
N ALA A 8 31.22 -19.79 44.10
CA ALA A 8 32.60 -19.29 43.90
C ALA A 8 33.23 -19.49 42.51
N GLY A 9 34.00 -18.54 41.97
CA GLY A 9 34.59 -17.33 42.54
C GLY A 9 35.19 -16.45 41.44
N PHE A 10 35.21 -15.13 41.65
CA PHE A 10 36.41 -14.31 41.93
C PHE A 10 37.22 -13.95 40.67
N GLY A 11 37.67 -12.71 40.45
CA GLY A 11 37.68 -11.46 41.21
C GLY A 11 38.12 -10.33 40.27
N GLY A 12 37.70 -9.08 40.47
CA GLY A 12 38.41 -8.07 41.29
C GLY A 12 39.09 -7.07 40.35
N SER A 13 39.25 -5.78 40.58
CA SER A 13 39.03 -4.83 41.69
C SER A 13 39.24 -3.42 41.05
N ALA A 14 39.01 -2.23 41.61
CA ALA A 14 38.78 -1.72 42.96
C ALA A 14 38.20 -0.29 42.81
N ALA A 15 37.27 0.14 43.68
CA ALA A 15 37.47 1.12 44.78
C ALA A 15 37.00 2.55 44.41
N ASP A 16 36.31 3.34 45.25
CA ASP A 16 35.95 3.15 46.66
C ASP A 16 34.86 4.15 47.14
N THR A 17 34.05 3.66 48.10
CA THR A 17 33.41 4.32 49.28
C THR A 17 32.49 5.55 49.12
N SER A 18 31.16 5.53 49.44
CA SER A 18 30.37 5.19 50.66
C SER A 18 30.09 6.40 51.59
N ILE A 19 28.84 6.63 52.04
CA ILE A 19 28.27 6.39 53.41
C ILE A 19 26.76 6.76 53.32
N VAL A 20 25.74 5.89 53.47
CA VAL A 20 25.16 5.15 54.65
C VAL A 20 24.42 6.12 55.63
N VAL A 21 23.14 5.93 56.04
CA VAL A 21 22.61 5.00 57.08
C VAL A 21 21.05 4.87 56.97
N GLY A 22 20.49 3.65 57.12
CA GLY A 22 19.05 3.31 57.26
C GLY A 22 18.52 3.38 58.72
N PRO A 23 17.80 2.37 59.28
CA PRO A 23 16.80 1.44 58.72
C PRO A 23 15.59 1.14 59.67
N ALA A 24 14.71 0.21 59.25
CA ALA A 24 13.90 -0.74 60.06
C ALA A 24 12.58 -0.22 60.71
N ARG A 25 11.50 -1.00 60.93
CA ARG A 25 11.36 -2.44 61.26
C ARG A 25 9.88 -2.90 61.17
N ARG A 26 9.69 -4.22 60.96
CA ARG A 26 8.45 -5.03 60.95
C ARG A 26 7.60 -4.96 62.24
N ARG A 27 6.28 -5.20 62.15
CA ARG A 27 5.54 -6.29 62.86
C ARG A 27 4.04 -6.37 62.52
N SER A 28 3.56 -7.61 62.32
CA SER A 28 2.16 -8.07 62.29
C SER A 28 1.42 -7.84 63.62
N TYR A 29 0.07 -7.81 63.61
CA TYR A 29 -0.80 -8.67 64.43
C TYR A 29 -2.28 -8.60 64.00
N CYS A 30 -2.96 -9.74 64.15
CA CYS A 30 -4.36 -10.04 63.84
C CYS A 30 -5.25 -9.82 65.09
N GLY A 31 -6.55 -9.52 64.93
CA GLY A 31 -7.58 -9.88 65.93
C GLY A 31 -8.63 -8.84 66.37
N ARG A 32 -9.81 -8.90 65.74
CA ARG A 32 -11.22 -8.78 66.23
C ARG A 32 -11.63 -7.87 67.43
N ALA A 33 -12.53 -6.93 67.12
CA ALA A 33 -13.91 -6.67 67.63
C ALA A 33 -14.20 -6.34 69.12
N LEU A 34 -14.79 -5.16 69.41
CA LEU A 34 -16.24 -4.92 69.68
C LEU A 34 -16.51 -3.51 70.27
N VAL A 35 -17.46 -2.79 69.65
CA VAL A 35 -18.54 -1.90 70.21
C VAL A 35 -18.20 -0.73 71.16
N GLY A 36 -18.66 0.47 70.77
CA GLY A 36 -19.02 1.54 71.73
C GLY A 36 -18.94 2.99 71.21
N ALA A 37 -20.03 3.47 70.61
CA ALA A 37 -20.53 4.85 70.51
C ALA A 37 -19.56 6.08 70.51
N ALA A 38 -19.55 6.78 69.36
CA ALA A 38 -19.42 8.23 69.04
C ALA A 38 -19.04 9.24 70.17
N PRO A 39 -18.30 10.36 69.90
CA PRO A 39 -18.64 11.29 68.81
C PRO A 39 -17.49 12.17 68.21
N LEU A 40 -17.81 12.94 67.16
CA LEU A 40 -17.36 14.33 66.96
C LEU A 40 -15.97 14.77 66.40
N PRO A 41 -15.25 14.03 65.50
CA PRO A 41 -14.34 14.74 64.59
C PRO A 41 -14.49 14.40 63.10
N VAL A 42 -15.35 13.46 62.72
CA VAL A 42 -15.57 13.12 61.30
C VAL A 42 -16.45 14.15 60.58
N LEU A 43 -17.28 14.89 61.34
CA LEU A 43 -18.05 16.02 60.80
C LEU A 43 -17.17 17.26 60.54
N LEU A 44 -15.97 17.36 61.15
CA LEU A 44 -15.06 18.50 60.94
C LEU A 44 -14.13 18.32 59.72
N LEU A 45 -13.94 17.07 59.25
CA LEU A 45 -13.19 16.78 58.01
C LEU A 45 -14.09 16.72 56.76
N LEU A 46 -15.41 16.53 56.94
CA LEU A 46 -16.41 16.64 55.86
C LEU A 46 -16.98 18.05 55.68
N LEU A 47 -16.66 18.99 56.58
CA LEU A 47 -16.98 20.42 56.47
C LEU A 47 -15.81 21.29 56.01
N LEU A 48 -14.68 20.70 55.61
CA LEU A 48 -13.55 21.41 54.98
C LEU A 48 -13.45 21.23 53.46
N SER A 49 -14.43 20.57 52.82
CA SER A 49 -14.75 20.85 51.42
C SER A 49 -15.80 21.95 51.33
N VAL A 50 -15.59 23.05 52.07
CA VAL A 50 -16.17 24.33 51.65
C VAL A 50 -15.66 24.56 50.24
N MET A 51 -16.60 24.91 49.37
CA MET A 51 -16.33 25.41 48.03
C MET A 51 -15.09 26.32 48.05
N CYS A 52 -13.95 25.79 47.61
CA CYS A 52 -12.90 26.66 47.12
C CYS A 52 -13.43 27.14 45.78
N VAL A 53 -14.26 28.19 45.81
CA VAL A 53 -14.33 29.13 44.69
C VAL A 53 -12.88 29.57 44.53
N LYS A 54 -12.14 28.90 43.63
CA LYS A 54 -10.85 29.41 43.19
C LYS A 54 -11.12 30.85 42.76
N ALA A 55 -10.32 31.77 43.27
CA ALA A 55 -10.39 33.17 42.91
C ALA A 55 -10.51 33.30 41.38
N ASP A 56 -11.32 34.25 40.91
CA ASP A 56 -11.41 34.55 39.48
C ASP A 56 -9.99 34.74 38.91
N ILE A 57 -9.59 33.85 38.01
CA ILE A 57 -8.27 33.87 37.36
C ILE A 57 -8.39 34.81 36.16
N GLU A 58 -7.66 35.92 36.17
CA GLU A 58 -7.54 36.81 35.02
C GLU A 58 -6.25 36.47 34.25
N ILE A 59 -6.37 36.04 32.99
CA ILE A 59 -5.24 35.75 32.09
C ILE A 59 -5.11 36.87 31.06
N GLU A 60 -3.94 37.49 31.01
CA GLU A 60 -3.60 38.44 29.95
C GLU A 60 -3.18 37.68 28.68
N VAL A 61 -3.80 38.02 27.55
CA VAL A 61 -3.45 37.51 26.21
C VAL A 61 -2.86 38.65 25.40
N PHE A 62 -1.58 38.58 25.10
CA PHE A 62 -0.88 39.60 24.33
C PHE A 62 -1.00 39.29 22.83
N SER A 63 -1.65 40.19 22.08
CA SER A 63 -1.84 40.02 20.64
C SER A 63 -0.65 40.57 19.85
N LEU A 64 0.11 39.66 19.24
CA LEU A 64 1.08 39.90 18.18
C LEU A 64 0.47 39.67 16.79
N LEU A 65 -0.85 39.73 16.68
CA LEU A 65 -1.56 39.72 15.39
C LEU A 65 -1.45 41.09 14.71
N HIS A 66 -0.23 41.62 14.54
CA HIS A 66 0.04 42.85 13.81
C HIS A 66 1.42 42.76 13.16
N HIS A 67 1.57 43.37 11.99
CA HIS A 67 2.87 43.50 11.34
C HIS A 67 2.87 44.69 10.38
N GLN A 68 3.87 45.57 10.46
CA GLN A 68 3.91 46.79 9.64
C GLN A 68 3.99 46.53 8.14
N LYS A 69 4.54 45.36 7.74
CA LYS A 69 4.72 44.98 6.33
C LYS A 69 3.59 44.11 5.78
N ILE A 70 2.57 43.80 6.60
CA ILE A 70 1.38 43.06 6.16
C ILE A 70 0.25 44.09 5.97
N GLU A 71 -0.58 43.87 4.96
CA GLU A 71 -1.70 44.77 4.66
C GLU A 71 -2.65 44.91 5.85
N LYS A 72 -3.11 46.13 6.11
CA LYS A 72 -4.03 46.42 7.24
C LYS A 72 -5.31 45.58 7.17
N ARG A 73 -5.85 45.39 5.97
CA ARG A 73 -7.06 44.58 5.71
C ARG A 73 -6.89 43.15 6.22
N PHE A 74 -5.77 42.52 5.89
CA PHE A 74 -5.42 41.18 6.34
C PHE A 74 -5.36 41.09 7.88
N VAL A 75 -4.64 42.02 8.49
CA VAL A 75 -4.46 42.06 9.95
C VAL A 75 -5.79 42.23 10.67
N GLU A 76 -6.63 43.14 10.19
CA GLU A 76 -7.92 43.45 10.81
C GLU A 76 -8.91 42.27 10.68
N ALA A 77 -8.90 41.52 9.56
CA ALA A 77 -9.72 40.33 9.38
C ALA A 77 -9.39 39.22 10.38
N VAL A 78 -8.11 38.87 10.54
CA VAL A 78 -7.70 37.82 11.50
C VAL A 78 -8.03 38.24 12.94
N ASN A 79 -7.79 39.50 13.31
CA ASN A 79 -8.15 40.01 14.64
C ASN A 79 -9.67 39.98 14.89
N ALA A 80 -10.49 40.34 13.89
CA ALA A 80 -11.94 40.31 14.02
C ALA A 80 -12.46 38.89 14.26
N GLY A 81 -11.90 37.88 13.58
CA GLY A 81 -12.26 36.47 13.78
C GLY A 81 -11.92 35.99 15.19
N PHE A 82 -10.72 36.30 15.67
CA PHE A 82 -10.27 35.97 17.03
C PHE A 82 -11.16 36.64 18.09
N ASN A 83 -11.41 37.94 17.95
CA ASN A 83 -12.24 38.69 18.89
C ASN A 83 -13.70 38.21 18.88
N ALA A 84 -14.23 37.81 17.72
CA ALA A 84 -15.58 37.25 17.62
C ALA A 84 -15.72 35.96 18.44
N SER A 85 -14.74 35.06 18.34
CA SER A 85 -14.68 33.83 19.14
C SER A 85 -14.64 34.10 20.64
N MET A 86 -13.85 35.08 21.08
CA MET A 86 -13.76 35.43 22.50
C MET A 86 -14.99 36.19 23.02
N THR A 87 -15.59 37.05 22.17
CA THR A 87 -16.78 37.83 22.51
C THR A 87 -18.02 36.94 22.64
N SER A 88 -18.17 35.91 21.79
CA SER A 88 -19.29 34.96 21.91
C SER A 88 -19.30 34.23 23.27
N ARG A 89 -18.15 34.15 23.92
CA ARG A 89 -17.94 33.61 25.27
C ARG A 89 -17.95 34.64 26.38
N ARG A 90 -18.24 35.91 26.06
CA ARG A 90 -18.14 37.05 26.99
C ARG A 90 -16.76 37.11 27.68
N TRP A 91 -15.71 36.76 26.95
CA TRP A 91 -14.32 36.74 27.44
C TRP A 91 -14.08 35.78 28.62
N LYS A 92 -14.91 34.73 28.75
CA LYS A 92 -14.74 33.68 29.76
C LYS A 92 -14.42 32.33 29.11
N THR A 93 -13.32 31.69 29.50
CA THR A 93 -12.93 30.35 29.00
C THR A 93 -13.40 29.23 29.91
N ALA A 94 -13.62 29.53 31.19
CA ALA A 94 -14.26 28.70 32.20
C ALA A 94 -15.04 29.59 33.19
N PRO A 95 -15.92 29.06 34.05
CA PRO A 95 -16.70 29.87 34.99
C PRO A 95 -15.87 30.84 35.84
N SER A 96 -14.63 30.45 36.19
CA SER A 96 -13.68 31.21 37.01
C SER A 96 -12.46 31.73 36.24
N VAL A 97 -12.45 31.72 34.89
CA VAL A 97 -11.31 32.17 34.08
C VAL A 97 -11.76 33.26 33.11
N HIS A 98 -11.22 34.47 33.31
CA HIS A 98 -11.48 35.64 32.49
C HIS A 98 -10.25 35.96 31.62
N VAL A 99 -10.47 36.27 30.36
CA VAL A 99 -9.40 36.60 29.42
C VAL A 99 -9.44 38.08 29.09
N LYS A 100 -8.27 38.73 29.17
CA LYS A 100 -8.09 40.12 28.79
C LYS A 100 -7.07 40.23 27.67
N VAL A 101 -7.50 40.68 26.50
CA VAL A 101 -6.59 40.89 25.37
C VAL A 101 -5.90 42.23 25.49
N MET A 102 -4.59 42.21 25.32
CA MET A 102 -3.72 43.35 25.34
C MET A 102 -3.11 43.55 23.95
N HIS A 103 -3.12 44.78 23.47
CA HIS A 103 -2.49 45.17 22.22
C HIS A 103 -1.22 45.99 22.48
N PRO A 104 -0.27 46.06 21.52
CA PRO A 104 0.93 46.88 21.65
C PRO A 104 0.58 48.36 21.82
N PHE A 105 1.37 49.09 22.62
CA PHE A 105 1.17 50.54 22.85
C PHE A 105 1.35 51.39 21.60
N THR A 106 2.23 50.96 20.70
CA THR A 106 2.43 51.57 19.39
C THR A 106 2.04 50.56 18.31
N PRO A 107 1.04 50.87 17.46
CA PRO A 107 0.69 50.02 16.31
C PRO A 107 1.86 49.77 15.35
N SER A 108 2.88 50.65 15.41
CA SER A 108 4.14 50.60 14.70
C SER A 108 5.31 50.00 15.51
N ALA A 109 5.13 49.38 16.67
CA ALA A 109 6.21 48.62 17.28
C ALA A 109 6.55 47.37 16.45
N SER A 110 7.81 46.92 16.49
CA SER A 110 8.14 45.58 15.99
C SER A 110 7.55 44.54 16.96
N PRO A 111 7.20 43.33 16.49
CA PRO A 111 6.66 42.29 17.38
C PRO A 111 7.60 41.94 18.54
N ILE A 112 8.92 42.06 18.34
CA ILE A 112 9.94 41.81 19.35
C ILE A 112 9.87 42.85 20.48
N SER A 113 9.81 44.14 20.16
CA SER A 113 9.73 45.18 21.19
C SER A 113 8.38 45.15 21.92
N GLY A 114 7.31 44.82 21.20
CA GLY A 114 6.00 44.55 21.82
C GLY A 114 6.06 43.39 22.82
N PHE A 115 6.72 42.29 22.46
CA PHE A 115 6.88 41.14 23.36
C PHE A 115 7.70 41.48 24.61
N GLN A 116 8.82 42.19 24.47
CA GLN A 116 9.65 42.61 25.61
C GLN A 116 8.86 43.47 26.60
N GLN A 117 8.04 44.39 26.11
CA GLN A 117 7.14 45.19 26.96
C GLN A 117 6.09 44.32 27.68
N ALA A 118 5.55 43.30 27.00
CA ALA A 118 4.60 42.37 27.60
C ALA A 118 5.24 41.56 28.75
N VAL A 119 6.48 41.12 28.57
CA VAL A 119 7.26 40.41 29.59
C VAL A 119 7.50 41.28 30.82
N GLU A 120 7.91 42.53 30.64
CA GLU A 120 8.15 43.47 31.74
C GLU A 120 6.88 43.74 32.55
N ARG A 121 5.75 43.95 31.87
CA ARG A 121 4.44 44.20 32.49
C ARG A 121 3.91 42.99 33.27
N ASN A 122 4.18 41.79 32.78
CA ASN A 122 3.67 40.53 33.34
C ASN A 122 4.75 39.74 34.10
N ARG A 123 5.75 40.43 34.68
CA ARG A 123 6.82 39.79 35.44
C ARG A 123 6.25 38.92 36.57
N GLY A 124 6.55 37.63 36.55
CA GLY A 124 6.06 36.66 37.54
C GLY A 124 4.59 36.24 37.38
N LYS A 125 3.89 36.67 36.32
CA LYS A 125 2.51 36.25 36.01
C LYS A 125 2.46 35.34 34.78
N LEU A 126 1.46 34.46 34.73
CA LEU A 126 1.10 33.70 33.54
C LEU A 126 0.42 34.64 32.52
N PHE A 127 0.94 34.66 31.30
CA PHE A 127 0.31 35.32 30.15
C PHE A 127 0.59 34.50 28.90
N VAL A 128 -0.25 34.65 27.88
CA VAL A 128 -0.16 33.89 26.62
C VAL A 128 -0.04 34.87 25.46
N VAL A 129 0.66 34.47 24.40
CA VAL A 129 0.78 35.26 23.17
C VAL A 129 -0.08 34.67 22.07
N VAL A 130 -0.75 35.52 21.29
CA VAL A 130 -1.44 35.12 20.05
C VAL A 130 -0.75 35.83 18.89
N GLY A 131 -0.29 35.07 17.90
CA GLY A 131 0.68 35.48 16.90
C GLY A 131 2.05 34.82 17.12
N PRO A 132 3.08 35.20 16.33
CA PRO A 132 3.08 36.26 15.34
C PRO A 132 2.31 35.90 14.05
N LEU A 133 2.07 36.90 13.21
CA LEU A 133 1.65 36.73 11.81
C LEU A 133 2.88 36.79 10.89
N GLY A 134 3.09 35.77 10.06
CA GLY A 134 4.17 35.72 9.05
C GLY A 134 5.46 35.02 9.49
N ASP A 135 6.50 35.11 8.65
CA ASP A 135 7.74 34.30 8.72
C ASP A 135 8.98 35.02 9.32
N PHE A 136 10.16 34.47 9.01
CA PHE A 136 11.47 34.67 9.64
C PHE A 136 11.95 36.14 9.68
N GLY A 137 12.53 36.51 10.82
CA GLY A 137 12.77 37.88 11.29
C GLY A 137 11.98 38.13 12.58
N THR A 138 10.69 37.78 12.55
CA THR A 138 9.83 37.77 13.73
C THR A 138 9.91 36.44 14.48
N VAL A 139 9.69 35.30 13.80
CA VAL A 139 9.59 33.98 14.46
C VAL A 139 10.92 33.53 15.09
N SER A 140 12.05 33.60 14.39
CA SER A 140 13.34 33.13 14.94
C SER A 140 13.88 33.96 16.10
N SER A 141 13.80 35.29 15.99
CA SER A 141 14.17 36.19 17.07
C SER A 141 13.22 36.03 18.28
N LEU A 142 11.94 35.80 18.01
CA LEU A 142 10.92 35.61 19.05
C LEU A 142 11.02 34.23 19.70
N ILE A 143 11.38 33.18 18.97
CA ILE A 143 11.52 31.80 19.48
C ILE A 143 12.49 31.76 20.67
N THR A 144 13.66 32.38 20.54
CA THR A 144 14.65 32.42 21.63
C THR A 144 14.10 33.18 22.83
N LEU A 145 13.44 34.32 22.60
CA LEU A 145 12.87 35.15 23.66
C LEU A 145 11.68 34.48 24.36
N LEU A 146 10.85 33.73 23.64
CA LEU A 146 9.75 32.95 24.20
C LEU A 146 10.29 31.84 25.11
N ALA A 147 11.33 31.14 24.66
CA ALA A 147 11.99 30.08 25.42
C ALA A 147 12.67 30.63 26.70
N GLU A 148 13.38 31.75 26.61
CA GLU A 148 14.01 32.40 27.78
C GLU A 148 13.00 32.83 28.87
N GLN A 149 11.75 33.05 28.49
CA GLN A 149 10.69 33.55 29.38
C GLN A 149 9.62 32.50 29.72
N ASP A 150 9.78 31.26 29.24
CA ASP A 150 8.80 30.17 29.32
C ASP A 150 7.40 30.55 28.80
N VAL A 151 7.30 31.46 27.82
CA VAL A 151 6.00 31.94 27.31
C VAL A 151 5.59 31.12 26.09
N VAL A 152 4.30 30.80 25.97
CA VAL A 152 3.74 30.11 24.80
C VAL A 152 3.02 31.09 23.88
N ALA A 153 3.26 30.94 22.58
CA ALA A 153 2.62 31.69 21.51
C ALA A 153 1.78 30.79 20.59
N PHE A 154 0.54 31.18 20.30
CA PHE A 154 -0.34 30.52 19.32
C PHE A 154 -0.28 31.27 17.99
N ALA A 155 0.42 30.71 17.00
CA ALA A 155 0.64 31.30 15.69
C ALA A 155 -0.42 30.79 14.69
N PRO A 156 -1.38 31.65 14.28
CA PRO A 156 -2.44 31.26 13.36
C PRO A 156 -1.97 31.12 11.92
N LEU A 157 -0.89 31.82 11.53
CA LEU A 157 -0.50 31.93 10.14
C LEU A 157 0.99 32.25 9.97
N THR A 158 1.69 31.35 9.28
CA THR A 158 3.04 31.56 8.73
C THR A 158 3.04 31.13 7.26
N GLY A 159 3.96 31.64 6.47
CA GLY A 159 4.07 31.40 5.03
C GLY A 159 5.16 30.41 4.61
N SER A 160 6.13 30.13 5.48
CA SER A 160 7.20 29.18 5.22
C SER A 160 7.39 28.20 6.37
N SER A 161 8.01 27.08 6.04
CA SER A 161 8.43 26.01 6.95
C SER A 161 9.69 26.42 7.71
N GLY A 162 10.29 27.55 7.33
CA GLY A 162 11.46 28.15 7.96
C GLY A 162 11.24 28.45 9.43
N GLY A 163 11.85 27.65 10.30
CA GLY A 163 11.67 27.73 11.75
C GLY A 163 10.44 27.00 12.30
N ARG A 164 9.69 26.26 11.46
CA ARG A 164 8.62 25.32 11.89
C ARG A 164 9.20 23.96 12.30
N GLY A 165 10.18 23.98 13.21
CA GLY A 165 10.66 22.79 13.90
C GLY A 165 9.97 22.60 15.26
N TRP A 166 10.36 21.54 15.98
CA TRP A 166 9.87 21.34 17.33
C TRP A 166 10.30 22.48 18.25
N ASN A 167 9.32 23.14 18.84
CA ASN A 167 9.54 24.16 19.85
C ASN A 167 8.33 24.19 20.82
N PRO A 168 8.53 23.92 22.12
CA PRO A 168 7.43 23.88 23.07
C PRO A 168 6.76 25.25 23.28
N ASN A 169 7.44 26.35 22.97
CA ASN A 169 6.94 27.71 23.16
C ASN A 169 6.13 28.24 21.96
N LEU A 170 6.03 27.51 20.85
CA LEU A 170 5.34 27.96 19.64
C LEU A 170 4.35 26.90 19.14
N TYR A 171 3.06 27.25 19.17
CA TYR A 171 1.93 26.41 18.78
C TYR A 171 1.34 26.89 17.46
N PHE A 172 1.29 26.03 16.45
CA PHE A 172 0.61 26.35 15.20
C PHE A 172 -0.83 25.81 15.25
N THR A 173 -1.79 26.54 14.68
CA THR A 173 -3.21 26.15 14.66
C THR A 173 -3.72 25.84 13.25
N ARG A 174 -2.81 25.55 12.33
CA ARG A 174 -3.09 25.23 10.91
C ARG A 174 -1.99 24.35 10.33
N ALA A 175 -2.31 23.64 9.25
CA ALA A 175 -1.35 22.76 8.59
C ALA A 175 -0.12 23.56 8.11
N SER A 176 1.01 22.85 8.01
CA SER A 176 2.30 23.44 7.65
C SER A 176 2.37 23.82 6.16
N PRO A 177 3.28 24.72 5.73
CA PRO A 177 3.39 25.15 4.35
C PRO A 177 4.02 24.04 3.51
N SER A 178 4.81 23.16 4.13
CA SER A 178 5.23 21.89 3.53
C SER A 178 4.03 21.02 3.18
N ALA A 179 3.01 20.87 4.04
CA ALA A 179 1.79 20.14 3.68
C ALA A 179 1.09 20.77 2.47
N GLU A 180 0.99 22.11 2.42
CA GLU A 180 0.42 22.82 1.27
C GLU A 180 1.23 22.59 -0.02
N LEU A 181 2.56 22.62 0.06
CA LEU A 181 3.46 22.32 -1.05
C LEU A 181 3.24 20.90 -1.59
N LEU A 182 3.14 19.90 -0.71
CA LEU A 182 2.92 18.51 -1.11
C LEU A 182 1.57 18.34 -1.81
N ALA A 183 0.52 18.99 -1.31
CA ALA A 183 -0.80 19.01 -1.97
C ALA A 183 -0.73 19.66 -3.36
N LEU A 184 0.01 20.76 -3.53
CA LEU A 184 0.23 21.39 -4.83
C LEU A 184 1.00 20.49 -5.80
N ILE A 185 2.01 19.75 -5.33
CA ILE A 185 2.77 18.80 -6.16
C ILE A 185 1.85 17.63 -6.58
N ARG A 186 1.09 17.04 -5.65
CA ARG A 186 0.11 15.98 -5.94
C ARG A 186 -0.90 16.47 -6.99
N TYR A 187 -1.47 17.65 -6.80
CA TYR A 187 -2.41 18.24 -7.75
C TYR A 187 -1.78 18.53 -9.12
N ALA A 188 -0.53 19.03 -9.15
CA ALA A 188 0.17 19.30 -10.41
C ALA A 188 0.48 18.04 -11.23
N LEU A 189 0.86 16.95 -10.57
CA LEU A 189 1.28 15.71 -11.22
C LEU A 189 0.14 14.72 -11.47
N GLY A 190 -0.84 14.66 -10.56
CA GLY A 190 -2.02 13.78 -10.66
C GLY A 190 -3.15 14.42 -11.45
N ARG A 191 -3.65 15.59 -11.02
CA ARG A 191 -4.83 16.22 -11.63
C ARG A 191 -4.51 17.06 -12.88
N LEU A 192 -3.51 17.94 -12.80
CA LEU A 192 -3.10 18.74 -13.96
C LEU A 192 -2.24 17.94 -14.95
N ARG A 193 -1.73 16.77 -14.55
CA ARG A 193 -0.83 15.90 -15.33
C ARG A 193 0.32 16.65 -15.99
N THR A 194 0.94 17.56 -15.23
CA THR A 194 1.91 18.53 -15.76
C THR A 194 3.25 17.87 -16.08
N ILE A 195 3.68 17.87 -17.35
CA ILE A 195 5.03 17.40 -17.74
C ILE A 195 6.11 18.42 -17.33
N ARG A 196 5.84 19.70 -17.60
CA ARG A 196 6.79 20.81 -17.35
C ARG A 196 6.36 21.65 -16.16
N LEU A 197 6.72 21.20 -14.97
CA LEU A 197 6.49 21.93 -13.72
C LEU A 197 7.64 22.90 -13.45
N GLY A 198 7.34 24.19 -13.31
CA GLY A 198 8.26 25.22 -12.87
C GLY A 198 8.14 25.51 -11.38
N PHE A 199 9.16 26.14 -10.81
CA PHE A 199 9.15 26.61 -9.42
C PHE A 199 9.67 28.04 -9.31
N MET A 200 9.07 28.84 -8.43
CA MET A 200 9.50 30.20 -8.16
C MET A 200 9.65 30.41 -6.65
N TYR A 201 10.83 30.88 -6.24
CA TYR A 201 11.11 31.31 -4.88
C TYR A 201 12.10 32.48 -4.87
N LEU A 202 12.30 33.11 -3.71
CA LEU A 202 13.18 34.27 -3.56
C LEU A 202 14.15 34.08 -2.38
N HIS A 203 15.40 34.50 -2.56
CA HIS A 203 16.39 34.57 -1.48
C HIS A 203 16.26 35.88 -0.68
N ASN A 204 16.76 35.88 0.57
CA ASN A 204 16.79 37.02 1.50
C ASN A 204 15.41 37.58 1.92
N VAL A 205 14.32 36.90 1.57
CA VAL A 205 12.95 37.21 2.02
C VAL A 205 12.32 36.06 2.82
N PHE A 206 13.12 35.03 3.16
CA PHE A 206 12.82 33.93 4.08
C PHE A 206 11.51 33.17 3.83
N PHE A 207 11.23 32.90 2.56
CA PHE A 207 10.04 32.19 2.08
C PHE A 207 10.43 31.42 0.81
N GLY A 208 10.21 30.10 0.78
CA GLY A 208 10.32 29.28 -0.44
C GLY A 208 11.62 28.49 -0.63
N VAL A 209 12.70 28.79 0.11
CA VAL A 209 13.98 28.06 -0.03
C VAL A 209 13.86 26.64 0.51
N GLU A 210 13.36 26.47 1.73
CA GLU A 210 13.17 25.14 2.33
C GLU A 210 12.14 24.32 1.55
N GLU A 211 11.07 24.98 1.09
CA GLU A 211 10.06 24.35 0.25
C GLU A 211 10.62 23.89 -1.09
N TYR A 212 11.51 24.67 -1.71
CA TYR A 212 12.19 24.26 -2.92
C TYR A 212 13.04 23.00 -2.69
N ASP A 213 13.80 22.94 -1.59
CA ASP A 213 14.65 21.79 -1.26
C ASP A 213 13.81 20.52 -1.00
N VAL A 214 12.69 20.66 -0.28
CA VAL A 214 11.73 19.57 -0.06
C VAL A 214 11.10 19.11 -1.38
N ALA A 215 10.61 20.05 -2.20
CA ALA A 215 9.99 19.73 -3.48
C ALA A 215 10.97 19.04 -4.43
N GLN A 216 12.21 19.52 -4.51
CA GLN A 216 13.24 18.92 -5.35
C GLN A 216 13.58 17.50 -4.91
N ARG A 217 13.68 17.25 -3.60
CA ARG A 217 13.94 15.91 -3.05
C ARG A 217 12.82 14.94 -3.44
N ILE A 218 11.58 15.36 -3.28
CA ILE A 218 10.40 14.51 -3.50
C ILE A 218 10.19 14.23 -4.99
N LEU A 219 10.28 15.27 -5.84
CA LEU A 219 10.20 15.10 -7.29
C LEU A 219 11.27 14.13 -7.80
N ARG A 220 12.52 14.26 -7.35
CA ARG A 220 13.61 13.34 -7.75
C ARG A 220 13.32 11.89 -7.37
N ARG A 221 12.76 11.64 -6.19
CA ARG A 221 12.38 10.27 -5.75
C ARG A 221 11.30 9.67 -6.64
N MET A 222 10.36 10.49 -7.10
CA MET A 222 9.28 10.08 -8.02
C MET A 222 9.75 9.97 -9.48
N GLY A 223 10.99 10.36 -9.80
CA GLY A 223 11.54 10.38 -11.17
C GLY A 223 11.25 11.66 -11.96
N TYR A 224 10.79 12.72 -11.30
CA TYR A 224 10.51 14.03 -11.89
C TYR A 224 11.55 15.09 -11.51
N GLY A 225 11.52 16.21 -12.21
CA GLY A 225 12.30 17.40 -11.89
C GLY A 225 11.61 18.65 -12.40
N PHE A 226 12.01 19.81 -11.87
CA PHE A 226 11.51 21.08 -12.38
C PHE A 226 12.06 21.37 -13.78
N CYS A 227 11.21 21.79 -14.71
CA CYS A 227 11.64 22.19 -16.05
C CYS A 227 12.42 23.52 -16.02
N GLY A 228 12.05 24.42 -15.10
CA GLY A 228 12.69 25.70 -14.90
C GLY A 228 12.44 26.23 -13.49
N VAL A 229 13.45 26.89 -12.94
CA VAL A 229 13.38 27.48 -11.60
C VAL A 229 13.68 28.96 -11.69
N PHE A 230 12.73 29.80 -11.29
CA PHE A 230 12.95 31.24 -11.15
C PHE A 230 13.38 31.52 -9.72
N THR A 231 14.59 32.07 -9.56
CA THR A 231 15.09 32.49 -8.26
C THR A 231 15.87 33.80 -8.37
N LEU A 232 15.80 34.61 -7.32
CA LEU A 232 16.41 35.93 -7.25
C LEU A 232 16.70 36.33 -5.81
N SER A 233 17.81 37.05 -5.60
CA SER A 233 18.02 37.76 -4.33
C SER A 233 17.11 38.99 -4.30
N SER A 234 16.13 38.98 -3.40
CA SER A 234 15.10 40.03 -3.28
C SER A 234 15.14 40.70 -1.90
N SER A 235 14.23 41.64 -1.66
CA SER A 235 14.05 42.33 -0.39
C SER A 235 12.54 42.51 -0.12
N LEU A 236 12.16 42.56 1.15
CA LEU A 236 10.77 42.83 1.54
C LEU A 236 10.30 44.24 1.14
N THR A 237 11.21 45.19 0.93
CA THR A 237 10.88 46.61 0.63
C THR A 237 11.46 47.10 -0.69
N GLY A 238 12.28 46.30 -1.37
CA GLY A 238 12.95 46.69 -2.61
C GLY A 238 12.77 45.63 -3.68
N VAL A 239 12.86 46.05 -4.94
CA VAL A 239 12.89 45.14 -6.09
C VAL A 239 14.32 44.92 -6.55
N ALA A 240 14.61 43.75 -7.08
CA ALA A 240 15.91 43.50 -7.70
C ALA A 240 16.13 44.42 -8.92
N SER A 241 17.40 44.58 -9.31
CA SER A 241 17.74 45.36 -10.50
C SER A 241 17.09 44.73 -11.75
N THR A 242 16.63 45.59 -12.67
CA THR A 242 16.00 45.17 -13.94
C THR A 242 16.86 44.16 -14.68
N ARG A 243 18.18 44.37 -14.73
CA ARG A 243 19.14 43.46 -15.37
C ARG A 243 19.14 42.06 -14.76
N HIS A 244 19.16 41.92 -13.43
CA HIS A 244 19.17 40.61 -12.78
C HIS A 244 17.83 39.90 -12.94
N PHE A 245 16.72 40.63 -12.80
CA PHE A 245 15.39 40.09 -13.01
C PHE A 245 15.22 39.56 -14.44
N ASP A 246 15.57 40.37 -15.45
CA ASP A 246 15.39 39.99 -16.86
C ASP A 246 16.29 38.80 -17.24
N SER A 247 17.49 38.71 -16.66
CA SER A 247 18.37 37.55 -16.85
C SER A 247 17.77 36.25 -16.26
N ALA A 248 17.24 36.32 -15.05
CA ALA A 248 16.59 35.17 -14.40
C ALA A 248 15.30 34.77 -15.14
N TRP A 249 14.51 35.76 -15.55
CA TRP A 249 13.29 35.57 -16.33
C TRP A 249 13.58 34.88 -17.66
N ASN A 250 14.54 35.41 -18.43
CA ASN A 250 14.90 34.85 -19.73
C ASN A 250 15.39 33.40 -19.61
N THR A 251 16.09 33.04 -18.54
CA THR A 251 16.50 31.65 -18.31
C THR A 251 15.30 30.76 -17.99
N PHE A 252 14.41 31.23 -17.11
CA PHE A 252 13.24 30.48 -16.67
C PHE A 252 12.24 30.22 -17.81
N VAL A 253 11.93 31.24 -18.60
CA VAL A 253 10.89 31.21 -19.62
C VAL A 253 11.25 30.29 -20.82
N GLU A 254 12.54 30.09 -21.11
CA GLU A 254 12.97 29.13 -22.14
C GLU A 254 12.56 27.68 -21.82
N SER A 255 12.34 27.35 -20.54
CA SER A 255 11.85 26.04 -20.14
C SER A 255 10.38 25.78 -20.49
N ARG A 256 9.63 26.83 -20.88
CA ARG A 256 8.20 26.79 -21.24
C ARG A 256 7.34 26.01 -20.21
N PRO A 257 7.32 26.44 -18.94
CA PRO A 257 6.55 25.76 -17.90
C PRO A 257 5.06 25.72 -18.25
N GLN A 258 4.42 24.57 -18.00
CA GLN A 258 2.98 24.38 -18.12
C GLN A 258 2.25 24.72 -16.83
N ALA A 259 2.92 24.57 -15.69
CA ALA A 259 2.45 25.00 -14.39
C ALA A 259 3.64 25.54 -13.60
N VAL A 260 3.40 26.48 -12.69
CA VAL A 260 4.44 27.07 -11.85
C VAL A 260 3.96 27.10 -10.41
N ILE A 261 4.71 26.46 -9.52
CA ILE A 261 4.53 26.62 -8.07
C ILE A 261 5.23 27.91 -7.66
N VAL A 262 4.48 28.87 -7.13
CA VAL A 262 4.99 30.16 -6.65
C VAL A 262 4.99 30.12 -5.13
N PHE A 263 6.16 29.86 -4.56
CA PHE A 263 6.37 29.85 -3.11
C PHE A 263 7.25 31.06 -2.75
N ALA A 264 6.65 32.24 -2.75
CA ALA A 264 7.32 33.51 -2.47
C ALA A 264 6.38 34.49 -1.73
N PRO A 265 6.91 35.49 -1.00
CA PRO A 265 6.06 36.48 -0.35
C PRO A 265 5.48 37.45 -1.38
N PRO A 266 4.36 38.15 -1.09
CA PRO A 266 3.72 39.10 -2.01
C PRO A 266 4.48 40.43 -2.11
N VAL A 267 5.73 40.39 -2.57
CA VAL A 267 6.61 41.55 -2.77
C VAL A 267 6.65 41.98 -4.23
N GLY A 268 7.27 43.13 -4.51
CA GLY A 268 7.33 43.72 -5.85
C GLY A 268 7.92 42.78 -6.92
N ASP A 269 8.93 41.98 -6.59
CA ASP A 269 9.52 41.01 -7.52
C ASP A 269 8.56 39.84 -7.84
N THR A 270 7.79 39.35 -6.86
CA THR A 270 6.75 38.34 -7.09
C THR A 270 5.63 38.90 -7.99
N ALA A 271 5.19 40.14 -7.74
CA ALA A 271 4.19 40.80 -8.58
C ALA A 271 4.71 41.05 -10.00
N ARG A 272 6.01 41.35 -10.16
CA ARG A 272 6.66 41.47 -11.46
C ARG A 272 6.74 40.12 -12.19
N PHE A 273 7.04 39.03 -11.47
CA PHE A 273 7.06 37.68 -12.00
C PHE A 273 5.67 37.24 -12.53
N ILE A 274 4.61 37.43 -11.74
CA ILE A 274 3.24 37.14 -12.15
C ILE A 274 2.84 37.97 -13.38
N ARG A 275 3.17 39.27 -13.41
CA ARG A 275 2.95 40.12 -14.59
C ARG A 275 3.63 39.57 -15.84
N ASN A 276 4.89 39.15 -15.73
CA ASN A 276 5.63 38.58 -16.84
C ASN A 276 5.06 37.23 -17.31
N LEU A 277 4.60 36.36 -16.38
CA LEU A 277 3.96 35.09 -16.72
C LEU A 277 2.75 35.28 -17.63
N VAL A 278 1.91 36.27 -17.33
CA VAL A 278 0.71 36.58 -18.12
C VAL A 278 1.07 37.29 -19.43
N ALA A 279 2.05 38.20 -19.40
CA ALA A 279 2.45 38.98 -20.56
C ALA A 279 3.15 38.15 -21.65
N ASP A 280 4.04 37.22 -21.28
CA ASP A 280 4.84 36.43 -22.23
C ASP A 280 4.00 35.32 -22.88
N SER A 281 4.03 35.24 -24.21
CA SER A 281 3.26 34.26 -24.98
C SER A 281 3.66 32.81 -24.69
N ARG A 282 4.86 32.56 -24.19
CA ARG A 282 5.36 31.22 -23.87
C ARG A 282 4.82 30.66 -22.55
N THR A 283 4.32 31.52 -21.66
CA THR A 283 3.86 31.15 -20.31
C THR A 283 2.45 31.59 -19.99
N ARG A 284 1.79 32.38 -20.86
CA ARG A 284 0.45 32.93 -20.62
C ARG A 284 -0.61 31.87 -20.29
N SER A 285 -0.46 30.65 -20.80
CA SER A 285 -1.36 29.52 -20.52
C SER A 285 -0.94 28.67 -19.33
N ALA A 286 0.15 29.02 -18.63
CA ALA A 286 0.63 28.22 -17.52
C ALA A 286 -0.30 28.35 -16.31
N TYR A 287 -0.52 27.24 -15.60
CA TYR A 287 -1.19 27.26 -14.31
C TYR A 287 -0.29 27.90 -13.26
N VAL A 288 -0.88 28.65 -12.33
CA VAL A 288 -0.16 29.27 -11.21
C VAL A 288 -0.65 28.67 -9.91
N LEU A 289 0.23 27.94 -9.22
CA LEU A 289 -0.07 27.21 -8.00
C LEU A 289 0.54 27.93 -6.81
N VAL A 290 -0.26 28.36 -5.83
CA VAL A 290 0.22 29.18 -4.70
C VAL A 290 -0.24 28.64 -3.34
N PRO A 291 0.59 28.78 -2.29
CA PRO A 291 0.17 28.50 -0.92
C PRO A 291 -0.90 29.51 -0.45
N SER A 292 -1.67 29.14 0.57
CA SER A 292 -2.69 30.01 1.18
C SER A 292 -2.16 31.34 1.70
N MET A 293 -0.86 31.44 2.01
CA MET A 293 -0.27 32.72 2.42
C MET A 293 -0.33 33.75 1.28
N LEU A 294 -0.20 33.33 0.02
CA LEU A 294 -0.31 34.23 -1.12
C LEU A 294 -1.76 34.55 -1.50
N GLN A 295 -2.74 33.84 -0.95
CA GLN A 295 -4.15 33.94 -1.31
C GLN A 295 -4.69 35.36 -1.25
N PHE A 296 -4.35 36.15 -0.22
CA PHE A 296 -4.88 37.50 -0.07
C PHE A 296 -4.32 38.51 -1.09
N ALA A 297 -3.16 38.22 -1.68
CA ALA A 297 -2.49 39.11 -2.62
C ALA A 297 -2.63 38.64 -4.06
N ILE A 298 -2.71 37.32 -4.29
CA ILE A 298 -2.68 36.74 -5.63
C ILE A 298 -3.85 37.22 -6.49
N GLU A 299 -5.02 37.44 -5.88
CA GLU A 299 -6.18 37.95 -6.60
C GLU A 299 -5.91 39.32 -7.26
N ASN A 300 -5.41 40.27 -6.47
CA ASN A 300 -5.05 41.61 -6.95
C ASN A 300 -3.88 41.55 -7.94
N MET A 301 -2.84 40.79 -7.62
CA MET A 301 -1.68 40.62 -8.50
C MET A 301 -2.08 40.04 -9.87
N TRP A 302 -3.03 39.09 -9.87
CA TRP A 302 -3.54 38.46 -11.08
C TRP A 302 -4.42 39.41 -11.89
N ARG A 303 -5.34 40.15 -11.23
CA ARG A 303 -6.15 41.21 -11.88
C ARG A 303 -5.26 42.24 -12.57
N GLU A 304 -4.25 42.73 -11.86
CA GLU A 304 -3.30 43.71 -12.39
C GLU A 304 -2.48 43.14 -13.54
N ALA A 305 -2.03 41.87 -13.45
CA ALA A 305 -1.29 41.21 -14.51
C ALA A 305 -2.13 41.02 -15.78
N LEU A 306 -3.39 40.59 -15.65
CA LEU A 306 -4.32 40.47 -16.77
C LEU A 306 -4.60 41.82 -17.42
N ALA A 307 -4.84 42.86 -16.61
CA ALA A 307 -5.06 44.22 -17.11
C ALA A 307 -3.84 44.77 -17.84
N PHE A 308 -2.64 44.55 -17.29
CA PHE A 308 -1.37 44.99 -17.88
C PHE A 308 -1.10 44.29 -19.23
N ALA A 309 -1.36 42.98 -19.31
CA ALA A 309 -1.11 42.18 -20.50
C ALA A 309 -2.25 42.23 -21.53
N ALA A 310 -3.38 42.88 -21.20
CA ALA A 310 -4.64 42.79 -21.96
C ALA A 310 -5.06 41.33 -22.25
N SER A 311 -4.85 40.44 -21.28
CA SER A 311 -5.16 39.01 -21.39
C SER A 311 -6.52 38.70 -20.76
N PRO A 312 -7.33 37.80 -21.35
CA PRO A 312 -8.58 37.37 -20.72
C PRO A 312 -8.31 36.54 -19.46
N PHE A 313 -9.25 36.59 -18.52
CA PHE A 313 -9.27 35.69 -17.37
C PHE A 313 -9.63 34.27 -17.83
N VAL A 314 -8.85 33.27 -17.42
CA VAL A 314 -9.11 31.85 -17.66
C VAL A 314 -9.53 31.20 -16.35
N ASP A 315 -10.69 30.56 -16.37
CA ASP A 315 -11.26 29.85 -15.23
C ASP A 315 -10.32 28.71 -14.81
N GLY A 316 -10.05 28.56 -13.51
CA GLY A 316 -9.22 27.47 -13.02
C GLY A 316 -7.70 27.67 -13.13
N GLN A 317 -7.23 28.72 -13.79
CA GLN A 317 -5.80 28.90 -14.10
C GLN A 317 -4.94 29.18 -12.86
N VAL A 318 -5.53 29.81 -11.84
CA VAL A 318 -4.85 30.06 -10.55
C VAL A 318 -5.38 29.08 -9.52
N VAL A 319 -4.48 28.24 -9.02
CA VAL A 319 -4.73 27.22 -8.01
C VAL A 319 -4.16 27.73 -6.68
N VAL A 320 -4.96 27.68 -5.63
CA VAL A 320 -4.65 28.21 -4.31
C VAL A 320 -4.95 27.15 -3.26
N THR A 321 -4.04 26.93 -2.31
CA THR A 321 -4.35 26.06 -1.17
C THR A 321 -5.04 26.84 -0.04
N GLY A 322 -5.71 26.13 0.86
CA GLY A 322 -6.21 26.63 2.13
C GLY A 322 -6.25 25.50 3.15
N THR A 323 -6.07 25.80 4.43
CA THR A 323 -5.96 24.76 5.48
C THR A 323 -7.20 24.65 6.36
N ASN A 324 -8.27 25.34 5.97
CA ASN A 324 -9.58 25.31 6.63
C ASN A 324 -10.70 25.45 5.58
N PRO A 325 -11.96 25.13 5.93
CA PRO A 325 -13.13 25.44 5.10
C PRO A 325 -13.30 26.95 4.87
N LEU A 326 -14.03 27.32 3.81
CA LEU A 326 -14.42 28.69 3.53
C LEU A 326 -15.54 29.14 4.48
N ALA A 327 -15.66 30.45 4.67
CA ALA A 327 -16.71 31.05 5.50
C ALA A 327 -18.14 30.72 5.05
N ARG A 328 -18.32 30.33 3.78
CA ARG A 328 -19.61 29.96 3.19
C ARG A 328 -19.95 28.47 3.30
N ASP A 329 -18.99 27.62 3.70
CA ASP A 329 -19.13 26.17 3.68
C ASP A 329 -19.99 25.70 4.86
N THR A 330 -21.26 26.06 4.83
CA THR A 330 -22.20 25.83 5.92
C THR A 330 -22.55 24.36 6.12
N GLN A 331 -22.02 23.45 5.29
CA GLN A 331 -22.00 22.02 5.58
C GLN A 331 -21.31 21.73 6.92
N TYR A 332 -20.25 22.49 7.25
CA TYR A 332 -19.56 22.38 8.52
C TYR A 332 -20.36 23.06 9.66
N HIS A 333 -20.62 22.33 10.74
CA HIS A 333 -21.15 22.82 12.00
C HIS A 333 -20.30 23.96 12.58
N ALA A 334 -18.97 23.83 12.54
CA ALA A 334 -18.04 24.86 12.98
C ALA A 334 -18.26 26.16 12.21
N ILE A 335 -18.43 26.09 10.88
CA ILE A 335 -18.64 27.25 10.02
C ILE A 335 -20.00 27.91 10.29
N ARG A 336 -21.07 27.14 10.54
CA ARG A 336 -22.37 27.70 10.97
C ARG A 336 -22.26 28.46 12.30
N ARG A 337 -21.47 27.94 13.25
CA ARG A 337 -21.23 28.62 14.54
C ARG A 337 -20.37 29.87 14.35
N PHE A 338 -19.28 29.76 13.61
CA PHE A 338 -18.44 30.88 13.19
C PHE A 338 -19.25 32.02 12.59
N GLN A 339 -20.14 31.73 11.62
CA GLN A 339 -20.97 32.75 11.00
C GLN A 339 -21.84 33.50 12.02
N ARG A 340 -22.39 32.79 13.01
CA ARG A 340 -23.20 33.39 14.08
C ARG A 340 -22.36 34.31 14.96
N ASP A 341 -21.21 33.83 15.40
CA ASP A 341 -20.31 34.55 16.30
C ASP A 341 -19.78 35.84 15.64
N VAL A 342 -19.30 35.74 14.39
CA VAL A 342 -18.76 36.88 13.66
C VAL A 342 -19.85 37.88 13.31
N ARG A 343 -21.03 37.46 12.83
CA ARG A 343 -22.14 38.39 12.57
C ARG A 343 -22.55 39.15 13.84
N SER A 344 -22.56 38.49 15.00
CA SER A 344 -22.85 39.14 16.28
C SER A 344 -21.78 40.16 16.67
N TYR A 345 -20.51 39.80 16.46
CA TYR A 345 -19.37 40.67 16.77
C TYR A 345 -19.33 41.91 15.87
N LEU A 346 -19.46 41.74 14.55
CA LEU A 346 -19.44 42.85 13.59
C LEU A 346 -20.59 43.84 13.82
N LYS A 347 -21.79 43.34 14.14
CA LYS A 347 -22.94 44.20 14.52
C LYS A 347 -22.66 45.06 15.76
N SER A 348 -21.88 44.53 16.70
CA SER A 348 -21.57 45.20 17.96
C SER A 348 -20.33 46.09 17.87
N ASN A 349 -19.55 46.01 16.78
CA ASN A 349 -18.28 46.71 16.59
C ASN A 349 -18.21 47.36 15.20
N PRO A 350 -18.98 48.43 14.94
CA PRO A 350 -19.03 49.10 13.64
C PRO A 350 -17.71 49.80 13.24
N GLY A 351 -16.73 49.87 14.16
CA GLY A 351 -15.40 50.40 13.89
C GLY A 351 -14.47 49.45 13.14
N VAL A 352 -14.87 48.19 12.90
CA VAL A 352 -14.12 47.24 12.06
C VAL A 352 -14.37 47.60 10.59
N THR A 353 -13.30 47.97 9.87
CA THR A 353 -13.40 48.53 8.51
C THR A 353 -13.29 47.49 7.39
N VAL A 354 -12.78 46.29 7.67
CA VAL A 354 -12.83 45.17 6.70
C VAL A 354 -14.29 44.87 6.35
N PHE A 355 -14.56 44.49 5.09
CA PHE A 355 -15.90 44.20 4.56
C PHE A 355 -16.87 45.39 4.48
N ASN A 356 -16.37 46.63 4.51
CA ASN A 356 -17.20 47.85 4.63
C ASN A 356 -18.17 47.76 5.84
N ALA A 357 -17.74 47.12 6.94
CA ALA A 357 -18.56 46.83 8.12
C ALA A 357 -19.84 46.02 7.82
N SER A 358 -19.91 45.30 6.70
CA SER A 358 -21.05 44.46 6.33
C SER A 358 -20.98 43.08 6.99
N SER A 359 -22.14 42.45 7.17
CA SER A 359 -22.24 41.05 7.63
C SER A 359 -22.03 40.02 6.51
N ASN A 360 -21.53 40.44 5.34
CA ASN A 360 -21.46 39.64 4.10
C ASN A 360 -20.09 38.98 3.88
N PHE A 361 -19.33 38.71 4.95
CA PHE A 361 -18.00 38.08 4.85
C PHE A 361 -18.04 36.66 4.27
N ASP A 362 -19.20 36.00 4.23
CA ASP A 362 -19.44 34.73 3.56
C ASP A 362 -19.57 34.87 2.03
N HIS A 363 -19.61 36.10 1.51
CA HIS A 363 -19.58 36.43 0.08
C HIS A 363 -18.21 36.97 -0.38
N ASP A 364 -17.21 37.02 0.50
CA ASP A 364 -15.81 37.31 0.18
C ASP A 364 -14.97 36.10 0.65
N ASP A 365 -14.58 35.23 -0.29
CA ASP A 365 -13.99 33.93 0.06
C ASP A 365 -12.62 34.07 0.76
N ILE A 366 -11.84 35.07 0.36
CA ILE A 366 -10.49 35.31 0.88
C ILE A 366 -10.58 35.90 2.28
N ASP A 367 -11.25 37.05 2.42
CA ASP A 367 -11.34 37.72 3.71
C ASP A 367 -12.16 36.88 4.72
N GLY A 368 -13.19 36.18 4.23
CA GLY A 368 -13.96 35.21 5.00
C GLY A 368 -13.08 34.11 5.58
N GLN A 369 -12.12 33.58 4.80
CA GLN A 369 -11.19 32.58 5.30
C GLN A 369 -10.18 33.15 6.32
N LEU A 370 -9.76 34.41 6.18
CA LEU A 370 -8.93 35.10 7.18
C LEU A 370 -9.63 35.22 8.54
N LEU A 371 -10.94 35.51 8.55
CA LEU A 371 -11.75 35.48 9.77
C LEU A 371 -11.78 34.06 10.38
N VAL A 372 -11.91 33.02 9.56
CA VAL A 372 -11.93 31.62 10.03
C VAL A 372 -10.62 31.26 10.74
N TYR A 373 -9.45 31.63 10.19
CA TYR A 373 -8.15 31.41 10.85
C TYR A 373 -8.10 32.04 12.25
N GLY A 374 -8.53 33.31 12.37
CA GLY A 374 -8.59 34.01 13.66
C GLY A 374 -9.57 33.36 14.63
N TRP A 375 -10.75 32.98 14.16
CA TRP A 375 -11.80 32.36 14.97
C TRP A 375 -11.37 31.00 15.51
N ILE A 376 -10.80 30.12 14.66
CA ILE A 376 -10.24 28.82 15.06
C ILE A 376 -9.17 29.00 16.14
N THR A 377 -8.30 30.00 16.00
CA THR A 377 -7.25 30.29 16.99
C THR A 377 -7.84 30.71 18.33
N GLY A 378 -8.90 31.52 18.32
CA GLY A 378 -9.64 31.88 19.53
C GLY A 378 -10.33 30.67 20.17
N GLU A 379 -10.86 29.75 19.36
CA GLU A 379 -11.48 28.51 19.82
C GLU A 379 -10.47 27.56 20.47
N VAL A 380 -9.31 27.35 19.84
CA VAL A 380 -8.20 26.56 20.37
C VAL A 380 -7.72 27.17 21.69
N LEU A 381 -7.48 28.48 21.73
CA LEU A 381 -7.01 29.17 22.93
C LEU A 381 -8.04 29.09 24.07
N ALA A 382 -9.32 29.26 23.76
CA ALA A 382 -10.38 29.15 24.76
C ALA A 382 -10.44 27.75 25.38
N GLN A 383 -10.23 26.71 24.58
CA GLN A 383 -10.13 25.33 25.08
C GLN A 383 -8.84 25.12 25.89
N ALA A 384 -7.71 25.66 25.42
CA ALA A 384 -6.43 25.55 26.12
C ALA A 384 -6.47 26.15 27.53
N LEU A 385 -7.20 27.27 27.71
CA LEU A 385 -7.39 28.00 28.95
C LEU A 385 -8.62 27.55 29.77
N SER A 386 -9.27 26.44 29.41
CA SER A 386 -10.53 26.02 30.06
C SER A 386 -10.34 25.26 31.37
N VAL A 387 -9.11 24.84 31.70
CA VAL A 387 -8.79 24.00 32.87
C VAL A 387 -7.98 24.82 33.89
N PRO A 388 -8.61 25.38 34.95
CA PRO A 388 -7.94 26.25 35.93
C PRO A 388 -6.74 25.60 36.62
N GLU A 389 -6.75 24.29 36.80
CA GLU A 389 -5.65 23.49 37.39
C GLU A 389 -4.36 23.56 36.57
N ARG A 390 -4.45 23.85 35.27
CA ARG A 390 -3.31 23.95 34.36
C ARG A 390 -2.81 25.40 34.17
N LEU A 391 -3.42 26.37 34.86
CA LEU A 391 -3.13 27.81 34.72
C LEU A 391 -2.38 28.40 35.92
N THR A 392 -1.64 27.58 36.67
CA THR A 392 -0.91 28.01 37.88
C THR A 392 0.32 28.86 37.56
N ASP A 393 1.07 28.46 36.55
CA ASP A 393 2.32 29.07 36.12
C ASP A 393 2.58 28.75 34.65
N ARG A 394 3.57 29.44 34.08
CA ARG A 394 3.92 29.35 32.66
C ARG A 394 4.33 27.94 32.23
N LYS A 395 5.12 27.25 33.06
CA LYS A 395 5.68 25.94 32.73
C LYS A 395 4.60 24.85 32.79
N THR A 396 3.75 24.88 33.82
CA THR A 396 2.61 23.97 33.95
C THR A 396 1.63 24.14 32.78
N PHE A 397 1.34 25.39 32.39
CA PHE A 397 0.50 25.64 31.22
C PHE A 397 1.14 25.06 29.95
N MET A 398 2.42 25.38 29.68
CA MET A 398 3.14 24.90 28.51
C MET A 398 3.17 23.36 28.41
N GLN A 399 3.49 22.67 29.52
CA GLN A 399 3.50 21.21 29.56
C GLN A 399 2.12 20.62 29.26
N SER A 400 1.06 21.21 29.83
CA SER A 400 -0.31 20.74 29.64
C SER A 400 -0.77 20.75 28.18
N LEU A 401 -0.17 21.60 27.35
CA LEU A 401 -0.53 21.72 25.96
C LEU A 401 -0.01 20.54 25.11
N TYR A 402 1.03 19.83 25.56
CA TYR A 402 1.69 18.71 24.86
C TYR A 402 1.39 17.33 25.47
N ASP A 403 0.46 17.25 26.44
CA ASP A 403 -0.03 16.00 27.04
C ASP A 403 -1.00 15.26 26.05
N GLN A 404 -0.56 15.00 24.81
CA GLN A 404 -1.36 14.37 23.73
C GLN A 404 -2.68 15.11 23.45
N ARG A 405 -2.64 16.44 23.45
CA ARG A 405 -3.86 17.25 23.33
C ARG A 405 -4.37 17.33 21.88
N ARG A 406 -5.69 17.31 21.78
CA ARG A 406 -6.47 17.54 20.57
C ARG A 406 -7.55 18.58 20.86
N TYR A 407 -7.76 19.53 19.97
CA TYR A 407 -8.84 20.50 20.08
C TYR A 407 -9.93 20.18 19.06
N VAL A 408 -11.11 19.81 19.56
CA VAL A 408 -12.27 19.49 18.73
C VAL A 408 -13.20 20.71 18.72
N ILE A 409 -13.35 21.33 17.54
CA ILE A 409 -14.20 22.50 17.29
C ILE A 409 -15.37 22.04 16.42
N ASP A 410 -16.42 21.56 17.08
CA ASP A 410 -17.56 20.92 16.41
C ASP A 410 -17.08 19.72 15.55
N ASP A 411 -16.99 19.91 14.23
CA ASP A 411 -16.53 18.96 13.22
C ASP A 411 -15.10 19.21 12.71
N LEU A 412 -14.41 20.22 13.23
CA LEU A 412 -12.99 20.47 12.94
C LEU A 412 -12.10 19.92 14.05
N VAL A 413 -10.96 19.32 13.66
CA VAL A 413 -9.94 18.80 14.58
C VAL A 413 -8.63 19.55 14.38
N ILE A 414 -8.10 20.12 15.44
CA ILE A 414 -6.81 20.82 15.46
C ILE A 414 -5.86 20.10 16.43
N GLY A 415 -4.76 19.58 15.92
CA GLY A 415 -3.80 18.70 16.61
C GLY A 415 -3.54 17.43 15.78
N ASP A 416 -3.01 16.36 16.36
CA ASP A 416 -2.61 16.19 17.77
C ASP A 416 -1.32 16.95 18.14
N TYR A 417 -1.26 17.46 19.37
CA TYR A 417 -0.07 18.09 19.94
C TYR A 417 0.56 17.15 20.95
N GLY A 418 1.87 16.95 20.85
CA GLY A 418 2.56 15.92 21.60
C GLY A 418 3.97 16.31 22.00
N GLY A 419 4.34 16.02 23.24
CA GLY A 419 5.65 16.31 23.80
C GLY A 419 6.67 15.21 23.53
N GLU A 420 7.68 15.12 24.39
CA GLU A 420 8.58 13.99 24.42
C GLU A 420 7.83 12.70 24.78
N CYS A 421 8.03 11.66 23.97
CA CYS A 421 7.49 10.33 24.20
C CYS A 421 8.60 9.40 24.70
N ALA A 422 8.32 8.62 25.74
CA ALA A 422 9.23 7.58 26.24
C ALA A 422 8.77 6.17 25.81
N GLY A 423 9.72 5.27 25.56
CA GLY A 423 9.46 3.87 25.25
C GLY A 423 8.66 3.65 23.96
N TRP A 424 7.74 2.68 23.95
CA TRP A 424 6.96 2.28 22.77
C TRP A 424 5.78 3.20 22.43
N ALA A 425 5.60 4.33 23.13
CA ALA A 425 4.43 5.19 22.96
C ALA A 425 4.23 5.70 21.52
N ALA A 426 5.31 6.09 20.84
CA ALA A 426 5.26 6.52 19.44
C ALA A 426 4.75 5.41 18.50
N GLY A 427 5.26 4.18 18.66
CA GLY A 427 4.81 3.01 17.90
C GLY A 427 3.37 2.55 18.24
N GLN A 428 2.78 3.10 19.32
CA GLN A 428 1.40 2.86 19.72
C GLN A 428 0.48 4.04 19.35
N GLY A 429 0.94 4.96 18.50
CA GLY A 429 0.15 6.06 17.95
C GLY A 429 0.16 7.36 18.78
N ALA A 430 1.07 7.51 19.75
CA ALA A 430 1.27 8.80 20.41
C ALA A 430 1.97 9.77 19.45
N MET A 431 1.48 11.00 19.38
CA MET A 431 2.13 12.07 18.63
C MET A 431 3.34 12.56 19.43
N CYS A 432 4.52 12.58 18.85
CA CYS A 432 5.75 12.92 19.57
C CYS A 432 6.42 14.13 18.94
N TRP A 433 6.93 15.03 19.79
CA TRP A 433 7.63 16.24 19.36
C TRP A 433 6.82 17.04 18.32
N CYS A 434 5.51 17.21 18.55
CA CYS A 434 4.62 17.86 17.62
C CYS A 434 3.92 19.12 18.12
N ASN A 435 4.18 20.23 17.42
CA ASN A 435 3.58 21.54 17.64
C ASN A 435 2.78 22.07 16.43
N GLN A 436 2.53 21.22 15.43
CA GLN A 436 1.73 21.56 14.25
C GLN A 436 0.24 21.30 14.51
N GLY A 437 -0.62 22.21 14.06
CA GLY A 437 -2.07 22.08 14.27
C GLY A 437 -2.77 21.75 12.99
N GLY A 438 -3.51 20.64 12.90
CA GLY A 438 -4.30 20.33 11.73
C GLY A 438 -3.50 19.70 10.60
N ASN A 439 -4.17 18.82 9.87
CA ASN A 439 -3.57 17.87 8.94
C ASN A 439 -4.29 17.87 7.59
N THR A 440 -5.18 18.82 7.33
CA THR A 440 -5.96 18.89 6.09
C THR A 440 -5.56 20.11 5.26
N VAL A 441 -5.38 19.88 3.96
CA VAL A 441 -5.17 20.91 2.95
C VAL A 441 -6.26 20.79 1.90
N HIS A 442 -6.89 21.92 1.58
CA HIS A 442 -7.85 22.08 0.50
C HIS A 442 -7.16 22.81 -0.65
N VAL A 443 -7.06 22.18 -1.81
CA VAL A 443 -6.69 22.79 -3.08
C VAL A 443 -7.95 23.37 -3.69
N ARG A 444 -7.88 24.63 -4.08
CA ARG A 444 -8.96 25.40 -4.66
C ARG A 444 -8.50 26.07 -5.93
N VAL A 445 -9.44 26.46 -6.77
CA VAL A 445 -9.18 27.25 -7.97
C VAL A 445 -9.90 28.60 -7.91
N ILE A 446 -9.28 29.63 -8.49
CA ILE A 446 -9.93 30.92 -8.70
C ILE A 446 -10.80 30.80 -9.96
N GLY A 447 -12.11 30.81 -9.75
CA GLY A 447 -13.10 30.78 -10.80
C GLY A 447 -13.58 32.17 -11.23
N ARG A 448 -14.56 32.21 -12.14
CA ARG A 448 -15.22 33.46 -12.58
C ARG A 448 -15.68 34.31 -11.39
N GLY A 449 -15.53 35.62 -11.53
CA GLY A 449 -15.81 36.56 -10.43
C GLY A 449 -14.78 36.49 -9.30
N TYR A 450 -13.66 35.78 -9.49
CA TYR A 450 -12.59 35.59 -8.51
C TYR A 450 -13.05 34.85 -7.24
N ARG A 451 -14.06 33.98 -7.40
CA ARG A 451 -14.54 33.10 -6.34
C ARG A 451 -13.59 31.92 -6.19
N LEU A 452 -13.37 31.48 -4.96
CA LEU A 452 -12.64 30.22 -4.72
C LEU A 452 -13.61 29.08 -4.87
N LEU A 453 -13.26 28.09 -5.68
CA LEU A 453 -14.01 26.85 -5.86
C LEU A 453 -13.12 25.70 -5.40
N ASP A 454 -13.66 24.71 -4.72
CA ASP A 454 -12.89 23.52 -4.38
C ASP A 454 -12.47 22.82 -5.69
N ALA A 455 -11.21 22.40 -5.75
CA ALA A 455 -10.70 21.69 -6.90
C ALA A 455 -11.10 20.21 -6.81
N PRO A 456 -11.42 19.54 -7.93
CA PRO A 456 -11.62 18.09 -7.93
C PRO A 456 -10.40 17.38 -7.35
N ASP A 457 -10.62 16.41 -6.47
CA ASP A 457 -9.56 15.66 -5.74
C ASP A 457 -8.61 16.57 -4.95
N GLY A 458 -9.08 17.78 -4.65
CA GLY A 458 -8.27 18.85 -4.07
C GLY A 458 -8.07 18.73 -2.56
N ILE A 459 -8.75 17.80 -1.89
CA ILE A 459 -8.58 17.61 -0.45
C ILE A 459 -7.48 16.59 -0.20
N MET A 460 -6.50 16.96 0.62
CA MET A 460 -5.42 16.10 1.06
C MET A 460 -5.33 16.12 2.58
N MET A 461 -5.44 14.95 3.20
CA MET A 461 -5.28 14.74 4.63
C MET A 461 -3.97 14.00 4.90
N PHE A 462 -3.18 14.52 5.84
CA PHE A 462 -1.94 13.91 6.31
C PHE A 462 -2.20 13.01 7.52
N ASP A 463 -1.53 11.86 7.58
CA ASP A 463 -1.61 10.97 8.74
C ASP A 463 -1.13 11.67 10.01
N SER A 464 -1.96 11.54 11.06
CA SER A 464 -1.67 11.93 12.43
C SER A 464 -0.45 11.25 13.07
N SER A 465 0.15 10.24 12.45
CA SER A 465 1.42 9.65 12.93
C SER A 465 2.65 10.54 12.62
N HIS A 466 2.54 11.46 11.66
CA HIS A 466 3.64 12.32 11.22
C HIS A 466 3.35 13.79 11.50
N CYS A 467 4.09 14.39 12.43
CA CYS A 467 3.91 15.82 12.73
C CYS A 467 4.40 16.76 11.62
N TYR A 468 5.52 16.40 10.99
CA TYR A 468 6.19 17.24 10.00
C TYR A 468 6.07 16.60 8.61
N PRO A 469 5.22 17.15 7.72
CA PRO A 469 5.02 16.61 6.38
C PRO A 469 6.28 16.57 5.51
N SER A 470 7.32 17.33 5.85
CA SER A 470 8.62 17.31 5.16
C SER A 470 9.34 15.95 5.22
N GLU A 471 8.92 15.05 6.12
CA GLU A 471 9.42 13.67 6.24
C GLU A 471 8.52 12.64 5.56
N VAL A 472 7.35 13.04 5.06
CA VAL A 472 6.39 12.14 4.40
C VAL A 472 6.93 11.70 3.04
N GLU A 473 6.86 10.40 2.78
CA GLU A 473 7.25 9.82 1.50
C GLU A 473 6.07 9.87 0.52
N MET A 474 6.03 10.87 -0.37
CA MET A 474 5.08 10.84 -1.48
C MET A 474 5.53 9.89 -2.58
N GLN A 475 4.58 9.11 -3.08
CA GLN A 475 4.79 8.18 -4.19
C GLN A 475 4.30 8.79 -5.51
N ALA A 476 4.89 8.36 -6.62
CA ALA A 476 4.52 8.88 -7.93
C ALA A 476 3.06 8.51 -8.30
N PRO A 477 2.26 9.47 -8.79
CA PRO A 477 0.87 9.23 -9.17
C PRO A 477 0.78 8.38 -10.46
N PHE A 478 -0.14 7.44 -10.46
CA PHE A 478 -0.62 6.75 -11.65
C PHE A 478 -1.70 7.61 -12.31
N ASN A 479 -1.48 7.95 -13.59
CA ASN A 479 -2.41 8.74 -14.39
C ASN A 479 -3.04 7.86 -15.47
N GLY A 480 -4.24 7.35 -15.17
CA GLY A 480 -5.06 6.56 -16.08
C GLY A 480 -5.98 7.45 -16.92
N VAL A 481 -6.14 7.14 -18.20
CA VAL A 481 -6.97 7.94 -19.10
C VAL A 481 -7.95 7.07 -19.87
N SER A 482 -9.21 7.49 -19.91
CA SER A 482 -10.27 6.85 -20.71
C SER A 482 -10.67 7.78 -21.87
N VAL A 483 -11.03 7.22 -23.02
CA VAL A 483 -11.48 8.01 -24.19
C VAL A 483 -12.99 7.91 -24.34
N LEU A 484 -13.67 9.04 -24.20
CA LEU A 484 -15.09 9.21 -24.45
C LEU A 484 -15.31 9.54 -25.93
N ILE A 485 -16.20 8.79 -26.59
CA ILE A 485 -16.43 8.83 -28.04
C ILE A 485 -17.91 9.22 -28.31
N PRO A 486 -18.26 10.52 -28.33
CA PRO A 486 -19.66 10.95 -28.33
C PRO A 486 -20.45 10.60 -29.59
N ASP A 487 -19.77 10.43 -30.73
CA ASP A 487 -20.39 10.08 -32.02
C ASP A 487 -20.70 8.57 -32.16
N ARG A 488 -20.38 7.77 -31.13
CA ARG A 488 -20.70 6.34 -31.04
C ARG A 488 -21.38 6.04 -29.69
N PRO A 489 -22.73 5.98 -29.64
CA PRO A 489 -23.47 5.83 -28.37
C PRO A 489 -23.01 4.65 -27.50
N THR A 490 -22.83 3.48 -28.09
CA THR A 490 -22.36 2.26 -27.39
C THR A 490 -20.96 2.46 -26.79
N ALA A 491 -20.06 3.14 -27.51
CA ALA A 491 -18.70 3.41 -27.05
C ALA A 491 -18.69 4.44 -25.92
N LEU A 492 -19.50 5.50 -26.04
CA LEU A 492 -19.65 6.52 -25.01
C LEU A 492 -20.20 5.90 -23.72
N HIS A 493 -21.30 5.14 -23.82
CA HIS A 493 -21.92 4.49 -22.66
C HIS A 493 -20.94 3.54 -21.96
N ALA A 494 -20.26 2.68 -22.71
CA ALA A 494 -19.29 1.76 -22.13
C ALA A 494 -18.11 2.48 -21.46
N ALA A 495 -17.58 3.54 -22.08
CA ALA A 495 -16.49 4.31 -21.50
C ALA A 495 -16.91 5.04 -20.21
N VAL A 496 -18.14 5.55 -20.14
CA VAL A 496 -18.68 6.19 -18.93
C VAL A 496 -18.86 5.19 -17.80
N GLU A 497 -19.52 4.05 -18.02
CA GLU A 497 -19.74 3.07 -16.95
C GLU A 497 -18.42 2.50 -16.39
N MET A 498 -17.44 2.24 -17.27
CA MET A 498 -16.12 1.78 -16.83
C MET A 498 -15.37 2.85 -16.04
N GLU A 499 -15.47 4.12 -16.43
CA GLU A 499 -14.85 5.23 -15.70
C GLU A 499 -15.50 5.42 -14.33
N GLU A 500 -16.84 5.39 -14.25
CA GLU A 500 -17.57 5.43 -12.98
C GLU A 500 -17.10 4.30 -12.05
N GLY A 501 -16.94 3.08 -12.57
CA GLY A 501 -16.43 1.94 -11.82
C GLY A 501 -14.97 2.09 -11.34
N ALA A 502 -14.09 2.64 -12.19
CA ALA A 502 -12.68 2.85 -11.86
C ALA A 502 -12.49 3.95 -10.79
N SER A 503 -13.24 5.05 -10.92
CA SER A 503 -13.16 6.24 -10.06
C SER A 503 -13.65 6.01 -8.63
N LEU A 504 -14.38 4.91 -8.37
CA LEU A 504 -14.77 4.48 -7.02
C LEU A 504 -13.58 4.28 -6.06
N LEU A 505 -12.40 3.90 -6.59
CA LEU A 505 -11.18 3.73 -5.79
C LEU A 505 -10.41 5.04 -5.58
N GLU A 506 -10.57 6.04 -6.45
CA GLU A 506 -9.92 7.36 -6.34
C GLU A 506 -10.52 8.19 -5.20
N VAL A 507 -11.85 8.30 -5.15
CA VAL A 507 -12.60 9.17 -4.20
C VAL A 507 -12.40 8.79 -2.73
N ARG A 508 -12.02 7.54 -2.43
CA ARG A 508 -11.85 7.07 -1.04
C ARG A 508 -10.51 7.45 -0.43
N GLU A 509 -9.52 7.75 -1.24
CA GLU A 509 -8.15 7.99 -0.78
C GLU A 509 -7.84 9.48 -0.82
N HIS A 510 -8.42 10.24 0.11
CA HIS A 510 -8.02 11.65 0.33
C HIS A 510 -6.72 11.77 1.14
N ASN A 511 -6.03 10.65 1.39
CA ASN A 511 -4.81 10.60 2.19
C ASN A 511 -3.56 10.88 1.35
N GLN A 512 -2.41 11.03 2.02
CA GLN A 512 -1.13 11.22 1.33
C GLN A 512 -0.67 10.05 0.45
N ASP A 513 -1.25 8.85 0.64
CA ASP A 513 -0.87 7.61 -0.06
C ASP A 513 -1.70 7.34 -1.32
N SER A 514 -2.63 8.24 -1.64
CA SER A 514 -3.47 8.19 -2.83
C SER A 514 -2.65 8.35 -4.11
N ARG A 515 -2.74 7.35 -4.99
CA ARG A 515 -1.93 7.28 -6.21
C ARG A 515 -2.71 7.11 -7.49
N LEU A 516 -3.98 6.74 -7.45
CA LEU A 516 -4.79 6.54 -8.64
C LEU A 516 -5.48 7.84 -9.01
N PHE A 517 -5.23 8.31 -10.24
CA PHE A 517 -5.92 9.45 -10.83
C PHE A 517 -6.47 9.03 -12.18
N PHE A 518 -7.77 9.20 -12.37
CA PHE A 518 -8.45 8.91 -13.63
C PHE A 518 -8.92 10.19 -14.30
N ASP A 519 -8.75 10.24 -15.61
CA ASP A 519 -9.12 11.39 -16.43
C ASP A 519 -9.73 10.95 -17.75
N THR A 520 -10.56 11.81 -18.34
CA THR A 520 -11.24 11.51 -19.60
C THR A 520 -10.78 12.40 -20.74
N ILE A 521 -10.58 11.82 -21.93
CA ILE A 521 -10.40 12.54 -23.19
C ILE A 521 -11.70 12.46 -23.98
N VAL A 522 -12.20 13.57 -24.49
CA VAL A 522 -13.35 13.59 -25.39
C VAL A 522 -12.86 13.75 -26.82
N SER A 523 -13.13 12.77 -27.69
CA SER A 523 -12.73 12.82 -29.09
C SER A 523 -13.72 12.06 -29.97
N PRO A 524 -14.02 12.53 -31.21
CA PRO A 524 -14.78 11.72 -32.16
C PRO A 524 -13.99 10.46 -32.53
N PHE A 525 -14.71 9.40 -32.90
CA PHE A 525 -14.10 8.08 -33.17
C PHE A 525 -12.92 8.15 -34.15
N SER A 526 -13.06 8.90 -35.25
CA SER A 526 -12.02 9.02 -36.29
C SER A 526 -10.75 9.76 -35.85
N GLY A 527 -10.80 10.52 -34.75
CA GLY A 527 -9.68 11.33 -34.23
C GLY A 527 -9.11 10.85 -32.91
N ALA A 528 -9.63 9.75 -32.34
CA ALA A 528 -9.29 9.29 -31.00
C ALA A 528 -7.79 8.99 -30.82
N ALA A 529 -7.17 8.30 -31.78
CA ALA A 529 -5.73 7.98 -31.73
C ALA A 529 -4.84 9.24 -31.82
N GLU A 530 -5.18 10.20 -32.68
CA GLU A 530 -4.45 11.46 -32.80
C GLU A 530 -4.58 12.32 -31.53
N GLU A 531 -5.77 12.33 -30.92
CA GLU A 531 -6.01 13.01 -29.65
C GLU A 531 -5.21 12.37 -28.52
N LEU A 532 -5.21 11.04 -28.42
CA LEU A 532 -4.43 10.32 -27.42
C LEU A 532 -2.93 10.60 -27.56
N GLN A 533 -2.42 10.60 -28.79
CA GLN A 533 -1.01 10.95 -29.07
C GLN A 533 -0.68 12.40 -28.66
N ARG A 534 -1.61 13.33 -28.87
CA ARG A 534 -1.46 14.73 -28.46
C ARG A 534 -1.46 14.85 -26.93
N GLU A 535 -2.38 14.17 -26.26
CA GLU A 535 -2.46 14.12 -24.80
C GLU A 535 -1.17 13.55 -24.21
N TRP A 536 -0.64 12.44 -24.72
CA TRP A 536 0.64 11.89 -24.28
C TRP A 536 1.83 12.87 -24.45
N SER A 537 1.83 13.66 -25.52
CA SER A 537 2.89 14.65 -25.78
C SER A 537 2.82 15.91 -24.91
N THR A 538 1.67 16.14 -24.28
CA THR A 538 1.38 17.39 -23.54
C THR A 538 1.08 17.17 -22.07
N LYS A 539 0.67 15.98 -21.65
CA LYS A 539 0.34 15.61 -20.28
C LYS A 539 0.98 14.27 -19.90
N ILE A 540 1.19 14.09 -18.60
CA ILE A 540 1.63 12.81 -18.04
C ILE A 540 0.49 11.81 -18.17
N THR A 541 0.65 10.83 -19.06
CA THR A 541 -0.29 9.72 -19.24
C THR A 541 0.45 8.42 -19.01
N THR A 542 0.01 7.63 -18.02
CA THR A 542 0.66 6.36 -17.66
C THR A 542 0.02 5.21 -18.42
N ALA A 543 -1.31 5.15 -18.41
CA ALA A 543 -2.06 4.09 -19.05
C ALA A 543 -3.38 4.60 -19.64
N VAL A 544 -3.89 3.86 -20.62
CA VAL A 544 -5.22 4.01 -21.20
C VAL A 544 -6.07 2.83 -20.77
N LEU A 545 -7.28 3.12 -20.32
CA LEU A 545 -8.24 2.13 -19.82
C LEU A 545 -9.56 2.25 -20.60
N GLY A 546 -10.29 1.14 -20.68
CA GLY A 546 -11.62 1.12 -21.28
C GLY A 546 -11.63 1.01 -22.79
N VAL A 547 -12.57 1.72 -23.41
CA VAL A 547 -12.91 1.55 -24.83
C VAL A 547 -11.78 2.07 -25.73
N VAL A 548 -11.35 1.21 -26.67
CA VAL A 548 -10.29 1.56 -27.63
C VAL A 548 -10.62 1.10 -29.05
N ASP A 549 -9.99 1.75 -30.03
CA ASP A 549 -9.97 1.31 -31.42
C ASP A 549 -8.60 0.72 -31.82
N GLU A 550 -8.47 0.27 -33.08
CA GLU A 550 -7.21 -0.31 -33.55
C GLU A 550 -6.08 0.73 -33.66
N ALA A 551 -6.40 1.96 -34.06
CA ALA A 551 -5.40 2.99 -34.25
C ALA A 551 -4.79 3.41 -32.90
N MET A 552 -5.58 3.44 -31.83
CA MET A 552 -5.17 3.78 -30.49
C MET A 552 -4.13 2.80 -29.94
N LEU A 553 -4.34 1.49 -30.07
CA LEU A 553 -3.41 0.48 -29.52
C LEU A 553 -1.97 0.63 -30.03
N LYS A 554 -1.81 1.18 -31.25
CA LYS A 554 -0.52 1.43 -31.90
C LYS A 554 0.18 2.71 -31.40
N THR A 555 -0.44 3.48 -30.50
CA THR A 555 0.13 4.71 -29.94
C THR A 555 1.35 4.38 -29.06
N PRO A 556 2.57 4.86 -29.40
CA PRO A 556 3.77 4.58 -28.61
C PRO A 556 3.77 5.30 -27.26
N GLY A 557 4.42 4.71 -26.26
CA GLY A 557 4.71 5.37 -24.98
C GLY A 557 3.56 5.38 -23.96
N VAL A 558 2.44 4.70 -24.24
CA VAL A 558 1.33 4.47 -23.32
C VAL A 558 1.07 2.97 -23.15
N ALA A 559 0.66 2.56 -21.95
CA ALA A 559 0.20 1.20 -21.69
C ALA A 559 -1.32 1.13 -21.84
N PHE A 560 -1.87 0.08 -22.43
CA PHE A 560 -3.30 -0.21 -22.50
C PHE A 560 -3.60 -1.30 -21.50
N ILE A 561 -4.46 -1.03 -20.53
CA ILE A 561 -4.81 -1.98 -19.48
C ILE A 561 -6.26 -2.39 -19.65
N ASP A 562 -6.45 -3.67 -19.91
CA ASP A 562 -7.70 -4.31 -20.28
C ASP A 562 -8.53 -3.54 -21.33
N PRO A 563 -7.96 -3.30 -22.53
CA PRO A 563 -8.67 -2.56 -23.56
C PRO A 563 -9.96 -3.28 -23.99
N VAL A 564 -11.04 -2.52 -24.11
CA VAL A 564 -12.34 -3.00 -24.60
C VAL A 564 -12.50 -2.61 -26.08
N PRO A 565 -12.34 -3.55 -27.02
CA PRO A 565 -12.49 -3.25 -28.44
C PRO A 565 -13.96 -3.15 -28.84
N LEU A 566 -14.31 -2.16 -29.68
CA LEU A 566 -15.66 -2.01 -30.25
C LEU A 566 -16.03 -3.04 -31.33
N ALA A 567 -15.06 -3.85 -31.76
CA ALA A 567 -15.28 -4.92 -32.72
C ALA A 567 -14.47 -6.16 -32.30
N PRO A 568 -14.99 -7.38 -32.50
CA PRO A 568 -14.27 -8.59 -32.17
C PRO A 568 -12.98 -8.70 -32.98
N ARG A 569 -11.89 -8.99 -32.26
CA ARG A 569 -10.56 -9.12 -32.83
C ARG A 569 -9.75 -10.16 -32.08
N LEU A 570 -8.79 -10.74 -32.78
CA LEU A 570 -7.79 -11.61 -32.19
C LEU A 570 -6.73 -10.80 -31.46
N ASN A 571 -6.14 -11.40 -30.43
CA ASN A 571 -5.00 -10.85 -29.72
C ASN A 571 -3.80 -10.77 -30.66
N LYS A 572 -3.24 -9.57 -30.79
CA LYS A 572 -1.95 -9.32 -31.46
C LYS A 572 -0.99 -8.94 -30.35
N MET A 573 -0.01 -9.80 -30.06
CA MET A 573 0.91 -9.55 -28.95
C MET A 573 1.62 -8.20 -29.14
N GLU A 574 1.25 -7.24 -28.32
CA GLU A 574 1.90 -5.95 -28.15
C GLU A 574 2.23 -5.79 -26.68
N ARG A 575 3.50 -5.52 -26.36
CA ARG A 575 3.98 -5.52 -24.96
C ARG A 575 3.29 -4.46 -24.11
N ASN A 576 2.90 -3.35 -24.74
CA ASN A 576 2.19 -2.24 -24.12
C ASN A 576 0.68 -2.50 -23.98
N VAL A 577 0.16 -3.65 -24.41
CA VAL A 577 -1.27 -3.99 -24.29
C VAL A 577 -1.40 -5.14 -23.31
N ILE A 578 -2.08 -4.95 -22.19
CA ILE A 578 -2.25 -5.95 -21.13
C ILE A 578 -3.72 -6.37 -21.08
N HIS A 579 -3.99 -7.67 -21.23
CA HIS A 579 -5.35 -8.21 -21.17
C HIS A 579 -5.67 -8.77 -19.79
N LEU A 580 -6.78 -8.35 -19.18
CA LEU A 580 -7.28 -8.90 -17.92
C LEU A 580 -8.57 -9.71 -18.14
N SER A 581 -9.36 -9.30 -19.13
CA SER A 581 -10.52 -10.00 -19.68
C SER A 581 -10.12 -11.09 -20.68
N PRO A 582 -10.95 -12.11 -20.91
CA PRO A 582 -10.59 -13.24 -21.76
C PRO A 582 -10.49 -12.79 -23.21
N THR A 583 -9.37 -13.08 -23.86
CA THR A 583 -9.24 -12.77 -25.30
C THR A 583 -10.22 -13.61 -26.12
N LEU A 584 -10.53 -13.19 -27.35
CA LEU A 584 -11.47 -13.89 -28.22
C LEU A 584 -11.07 -15.37 -28.42
N GLU A 585 -9.77 -15.64 -28.51
CA GLU A 585 -9.23 -17.00 -28.63
C GLU A 585 -9.45 -17.84 -27.36
N GLN A 586 -9.27 -17.25 -26.18
CA GLN A 586 -9.54 -17.95 -24.92
C GLN A 586 -11.01 -18.33 -24.81
N GLN A 587 -11.90 -17.41 -25.23
CA GLN A 587 -13.34 -17.65 -25.25
C GLN A 587 -13.70 -18.79 -26.21
N PHE A 588 -13.14 -18.80 -27.43
CA PHE A 588 -13.33 -19.91 -28.37
C PHE A 588 -12.87 -21.25 -27.78
N TYR A 589 -11.71 -21.28 -27.14
CA TYR A 589 -11.16 -22.49 -26.53
C TYR A 589 -12.08 -23.04 -25.43
N VAL A 590 -12.54 -22.16 -24.55
CA VAL A 590 -13.40 -22.51 -23.40
C VAL A 590 -14.79 -22.96 -23.84
N CYS A 591 -15.43 -22.19 -24.73
CA CYS A 591 -16.75 -22.52 -25.28
C CYS A 591 -16.71 -23.84 -26.09
N THR A 592 -15.66 -24.05 -26.90
CA THR A 592 -15.54 -25.27 -27.71
C THR A 592 -15.27 -26.51 -26.85
N SER A 593 -14.47 -26.37 -25.79
CA SER A 593 -14.28 -27.44 -24.80
C SER A 593 -15.60 -27.86 -24.15
N TYR A 594 -16.47 -26.90 -23.81
CA TYR A 594 -17.82 -27.18 -23.32
C TYR A 594 -18.67 -27.90 -24.39
N LEU A 595 -18.66 -27.43 -25.64
CA LEU A 595 -19.39 -28.06 -26.75
C LEU A 595 -18.97 -29.52 -26.98
N SER A 596 -17.68 -29.83 -26.85
CA SER A 596 -17.12 -31.17 -27.11
C SER A 596 -17.69 -32.27 -26.20
N ARG A 597 -18.30 -31.89 -25.08
CA ARG A 597 -18.91 -32.81 -24.12
C ARG A 597 -20.33 -33.27 -24.52
N ASN A 598 -20.92 -32.67 -25.56
CA ASN A 598 -22.25 -33.02 -26.06
C ASN A 598 -22.18 -34.04 -27.21
N ASP A 599 -23.23 -34.85 -27.37
CA ASP A 599 -23.29 -35.94 -28.37
C ASP A 599 -23.35 -35.45 -29.84
N LYS A 600 -23.79 -34.22 -30.09
CA LYS A 600 -23.91 -33.62 -31.44
C LYS A 600 -22.76 -32.65 -31.72
N LYS A 601 -21.81 -33.05 -32.58
CA LYS A 601 -20.54 -32.35 -32.83
C LYS A 601 -20.56 -31.41 -34.06
N ARG A 602 -21.55 -30.51 -34.15
CA ARG A 602 -21.67 -29.58 -35.29
C ARG A 602 -21.93 -28.16 -34.83
N LEU A 603 -21.17 -27.20 -35.37
CA LEU A 603 -21.26 -25.78 -35.04
C LEU A 603 -21.48 -24.94 -36.31
N HIS A 604 -22.51 -24.11 -36.31
CA HIS A 604 -22.70 -23.03 -37.28
C HIS A 604 -21.92 -21.79 -36.82
N ILE A 605 -21.34 -21.03 -37.76
CA ILE A 605 -20.51 -19.88 -37.44
C ILE A 605 -20.99 -18.67 -38.25
N VAL A 606 -21.25 -17.56 -37.56
CA VAL A 606 -21.64 -16.28 -38.15
C VAL A 606 -20.65 -15.22 -37.66
N ILE A 607 -19.92 -14.58 -38.57
CA ILE A 607 -18.86 -13.61 -38.24
C ILE A 607 -19.15 -12.26 -38.88
N ARG A 608 -19.15 -11.21 -38.08
CA ARG A 608 -19.15 -9.81 -38.53
C ARG A 608 -17.91 -9.11 -37.96
N SER A 609 -16.83 -9.07 -38.72
CA SER A 609 -15.58 -8.40 -38.33
C SER A 609 -14.72 -8.11 -39.57
N THR A 610 -13.89 -7.08 -39.51
CA THR A 610 -12.87 -6.81 -40.53
C THR A 610 -11.79 -7.89 -40.57
N ASP A 611 -11.57 -8.59 -39.45
CA ASP A 611 -10.61 -9.69 -39.30
C ASP A 611 -11.27 -11.08 -39.47
N ALA A 612 -12.42 -11.16 -40.15
CA ALA A 612 -13.24 -12.37 -40.25
C ALA A 612 -12.47 -13.62 -40.69
N ALA A 613 -11.58 -13.51 -41.69
CA ALA A 613 -10.79 -14.64 -42.18
C ALA A 613 -9.80 -15.18 -41.13
N ALA A 614 -9.21 -14.31 -40.31
CA ALA A 614 -8.29 -14.71 -39.26
C ALA A 614 -9.04 -15.34 -38.08
N ILE A 615 -10.19 -14.75 -37.71
CA ILE A 615 -11.10 -15.29 -36.69
C ILE A 615 -11.58 -16.69 -37.10
N GLU A 616 -11.99 -16.87 -38.35
CA GLU A 616 -12.40 -18.16 -38.90
C GLU A 616 -11.28 -19.20 -38.81
N ASP A 617 -10.04 -18.85 -39.16
CA ASP A 617 -8.89 -19.76 -39.09
C ASP A 617 -8.60 -20.22 -37.65
N VAL A 618 -8.56 -19.30 -36.68
CA VAL A 618 -8.35 -19.63 -35.27
C VAL A 618 -9.50 -20.48 -34.72
N LEU A 619 -10.75 -20.14 -35.06
CA LEU A 619 -11.91 -20.90 -34.62
C LEU A 619 -11.89 -22.31 -35.22
N LYS A 620 -11.56 -22.48 -36.51
CA LYS A 620 -11.41 -23.80 -37.14
C LYS A 620 -10.33 -24.65 -36.48
N LYS A 621 -9.18 -24.07 -36.16
CA LYS A 621 -8.10 -24.75 -35.40
C LYS A 621 -8.58 -25.17 -34.00
N THR A 622 -9.35 -24.31 -33.35
CA THR A 622 -9.95 -24.60 -32.03
C THR A 622 -10.94 -25.76 -32.13
N LEU A 623 -11.83 -25.75 -33.12
CA LEU A 623 -12.81 -26.82 -33.36
C LEU A 623 -12.13 -28.16 -33.65
N ALA A 624 -11.11 -28.16 -34.51
CA ALA A 624 -10.30 -29.35 -34.78
C ALA A 624 -9.63 -29.89 -33.51
N THR A 625 -9.16 -29.01 -32.62
CA THR A 625 -8.53 -29.38 -31.36
C THR A 625 -9.45 -30.20 -30.45
N PHE A 626 -10.75 -29.91 -30.49
CA PHE A 626 -11.77 -30.58 -29.68
C PHE A 626 -12.63 -31.57 -30.48
N SER A 627 -12.21 -31.93 -31.70
CA SER A 627 -12.95 -32.84 -32.59
C SER A 627 -14.41 -32.39 -32.85
N VAL A 628 -14.63 -31.08 -32.99
CA VAL A 628 -15.91 -30.48 -33.39
C VAL A 628 -15.84 -30.12 -34.87
N GLU A 629 -16.87 -30.43 -35.65
CA GLU A 629 -16.90 -30.13 -37.09
C GLU A 629 -17.65 -28.81 -37.37
N PRO A 630 -17.07 -27.88 -38.16
CA PRO A 630 -17.82 -26.71 -38.62
C PRO A 630 -18.85 -27.12 -39.67
N GLN A 631 -20.12 -26.77 -39.45
CA GLN A 631 -21.22 -27.11 -40.36
C GLN A 631 -21.41 -26.05 -41.46
N SER A 632 -21.33 -24.77 -41.10
CA SER A 632 -21.34 -23.66 -42.05
C SER A 632 -20.62 -22.45 -41.47
N VAL A 633 -20.01 -21.65 -42.34
CA VAL A 633 -19.44 -20.34 -41.98
C VAL A 633 -20.11 -19.28 -42.86
N VAL A 634 -20.68 -18.26 -42.23
CA VAL A 634 -21.27 -17.09 -42.89
C VAL A 634 -20.53 -15.86 -42.41
N VAL A 635 -20.07 -15.04 -43.34
CA VAL A 635 -19.50 -13.72 -43.04
C VAL A 635 -20.53 -12.66 -43.41
N LEU A 636 -20.88 -11.80 -42.45
CA LEU A 636 -21.86 -10.73 -42.64
C LEU A 636 -21.15 -9.41 -42.95
N ASP A 637 -21.73 -8.66 -43.88
CA ASP A 637 -21.35 -7.27 -44.14
C ASP A 637 -21.94 -6.35 -43.06
N GLY A 638 -21.31 -5.18 -42.84
CA GLY A 638 -21.48 -4.34 -41.65
C GLY A 638 -22.89 -4.21 -41.04
N ASN A 639 -23.92 -3.91 -41.84
CA ASN A 639 -25.29 -3.73 -41.36
C ASN A 639 -26.24 -4.90 -41.70
N ALA A 640 -25.72 -6.01 -42.23
CA ALA A 640 -26.54 -7.17 -42.55
C ALA A 640 -27.10 -7.80 -41.26
N THR A 641 -28.38 -8.17 -41.27
CA THR A 641 -29.05 -8.80 -40.13
C THR A 641 -28.52 -10.21 -39.89
N VAL A 642 -28.57 -10.69 -38.63
CA VAL A 642 -28.35 -12.10 -38.29
C VAL A 642 -29.55 -12.99 -38.63
N GLU A 643 -30.71 -12.38 -38.88
CA GLU A 643 -31.95 -13.07 -39.25
C GLU A 643 -31.76 -13.91 -40.52
N GLY A 644 -32.25 -15.16 -40.51
CA GLY A 644 -32.10 -16.11 -41.62
C GLY A 644 -30.71 -16.78 -41.72
N HIS A 645 -29.76 -16.40 -40.87
CA HIS A 645 -28.44 -17.06 -40.77
C HIS A 645 -28.29 -17.91 -39.50
N LEU A 646 -29.27 -17.87 -38.60
CA LEU A 646 -29.36 -18.72 -37.41
C LEU A 646 -29.99 -20.08 -37.76
N PRO A 647 -29.45 -21.21 -37.26
CA PRO A 647 -30.02 -22.52 -37.54
C PRO A 647 -31.29 -22.79 -36.72
N ASP A 648 -32.21 -23.57 -37.28
CA ASP A 648 -33.46 -23.99 -36.60
C ASP A 648 -33.18 -24.98 -35.44
N SER A 649 -32.02 -25.65 -35.44
CA SER A 649 -31.59 -26.58 -34.39
C SER A 649 -30.06 -26.68 -34.32
N GLY A 650 -29.52 -26.96 -33.14
CA GLY A 650 -28.07 -27.10 -32.93
C GLY A 650 -27.40 -25.83 -32.42
N ASP A 651 -26.07 -25.79 -32.50
CA ASP A 651 -25.25 -24.72 -31.91
C ASP A 651 -24.78 -23.74 -32.98
N VAL A 652 -24.85 -22.43 -32.69
CA VAL A 652 -24.30 -21.37 -33.54
C VAL A 652 -23.41 -20.42 -32.73
N TYR A 653 -22.26 -20.03 -33.27
CA TYR A 653 -21.42 -18.96 -32.74
C TYR A 653 -21.65 -17.69 -33.55
N VAL A 654 -22.12 -16.62 -32.91
CA VAL A 654 -22.38 -15.32 -33.53
C VAL A 654 -21.39 -14.31 -32.99
N ILE A 655 -20.54 -13.75 -33.85
CA ILE A 655 -19.41 -12.88 -33.47
C ILE A 655 -19.61 -11.50 -34.10
N GLY A 656 -19.62 -10.45 -33.28
CA GLY A 656 -19.67 -9.05 -33.70
C GLY A 656 -21.09 -8.53 -33.83
N LEU A 657 -21.83 -8.51 -32.71
CA LEU A 657 -23.23 -8.11 -32.69
C LEU A 657 -23.43 -6.59 -32.85
N THR A 658 -24.59 -6.22 -33.36
CA THR A 658 -25.13 -4.86 -33.36
C THR A 658 -26.26 -4.76 -32.32
N ALA A 659 -26.64 -3.54 -31.93
CA ALA A 659 -27.72 -3.30 -30.96
C ALA A 659 -29.10 -3.90 -31.38
N ALA A 660 -29.31 -4.20 -32.66
CA ALA A 660 -30.54 -4.84 -33.13
C ALA A 660 -30.55 -6.36 -32.97
N ASP A 661 -29.38 -7.00 -32.89
CA ASP A 661 -29.26 -8.46 -32.94
C ASP A 661 -29.80 -9.17 -31.68
N PRO A 662 -29.66 -8.67 -30.44
CA PRO A 662 -30.18 -9.36 -29.25
C PRO A 662 -31.69 -9.69 -29.32
N VAL A 663 -32.50 -8.76 -29.84
CA VAL A 663 -33.96 -8.95 -30.02
C VAL A 663 -34.24 -10.02 -31.07
N VAL A 664 -33.51 -10.02 -32.18
CA VAL A 664 -33.63 -11.02 -33.25
C VAL A 664 -33.26 -12.41 -32.74
N ILE A 665 -32.17 -12.51 -31.96
CA ILE A 665 -31.73 -13.76 -31.35
C ILE A 665 -32.78 -14.28 -30.36
N ALA A 666 -33.34 -13.41 -29.52
CA ALA A 666 -34.41 -13.79 -28.58
C ALA A 666 -35.66 -14.32 -29.30
N ALA A 667 -36.11 -13.64 -30.36
CA ALA A 667 -37.24 -14.07 -31.17
C ALA A 667 -36.98 -15.43 -31.86
N HIS A 668 -35.78 -15.61 -32.44
CA HIS A 668 -35.37 -16.87 -33.07
C HIS A 668 -35.33 -18.02 -32.07
N LEU A 669 -34.72 -17.81 -30.90
CA LEU A 669 -34.66 -18.85 -29.88
C LEU A 669 -36.03 -19.22 -29.33
N ASN A 670 -36.95 -18.26 -29.17
CA ASN A 670 -38.32 -18.54 -28.73
C ASN A 670 -39.16 -19.36 -29.73
N SER A 671 -38.80 -19.33 -31.01
CA SER A 671 -39.43 -20.12 -32.07
C SER A 671 -38.74 -21.47 -32.30
N HIS A 672 -37.52 -21.63 -31.80
CA HIS A 672 -36.67 -22.80 -32.04
C HIS A 672 -36.03 -23.30 -30.75
N ASP A 673 -36.73 -24.17 -30.01
CA ASP A 673 -36.33 -24.64 -28.68
C ASP A 673 -35.01 -25.45 -28.65
N SER A 674 -34.58 -25.97 -29.80
CA SER A 674 -33.39 -26.82 -29.93
C SER A 674 -32.13 -26.08 -30.41
N ALA A 675 -32.23 -24.76 -30.64
CA ALA A 675 -31.10 -23.92 -31.03
C ALA A 675 -30.40 -23.30 -29.80
N ARG A 676 -29.08 -23.17 -29.82
CA ARG A 676 -28.27 -22.44 -28.81
C ARG A 676 -27.29 -21.49 -29.49
N VAL A 677 -27.08 -20.33 -28.89
CA VAL A 677 -26.23 -19.26 -29.44
C VAL A 677 -25.05 -19.00 -28.51
N PHE A 678 -23.84 -18.97 -29.07
CA PHE A 678 -22.63 -18.55 -28.38
C PHE A 678 -22.23 -17.17 -28.86
N VAL A 679 -21.92 -16.26 -27.93
CA VAL A 679 -21.54 -14.88 -28.20
C VAL A 679 -20.24 -14.50 -27.46
N PRO A 680 -19.37 -13.66 -28.04
CA PRO A 680 -18.22 -13.11 -27.33
C PRO A 680 -18.63 -12.26 -26.12
N PHE A 681 -17.83 -12.30 -25.06
CA PHE A 681 -18.05 -11.54 -23.82
C PHE A 681 -18.17 -10.04 -24.06
N PHE A 682 -17.30 -9.45 -24.89
CA PHE A 682 -17.36 -8.02 -25.17
C PHE A 682 -18.62 -7.61 -25.93
N ASP A 683 -19.19 -8.48 -26.76
CA ASP A 683 -20.50 -8.21 -27.40
C ASP A 683 -21.62 -8.20 -26.36
N VAL A 684 -21.54 -9.05 -25.32
CA VAL A 684 -22.51 -9.09 -24.22
C VAL A 684 -22.41 -7.85 -23.34
N VAL A 685 -21.20 -7.46 -22.92
CA VAL A 685 -21.05 -6.32 -22.00
C VAL A 685 -21.25 -4.97 -22.67
N LEU A 686 -20.88 -4.81 -23.95
CA LEU A 686 -21.14 -3.58 -24.70
C LEU A 686 -22.64 -3.40 -25.01
N LEU A 687 -23.38 -4.48 -25.16
CA LEU A 687 -24.83 -4.49 -25.45
C LEU A 687 -25.65 -4.99 -24.25
N HIS A 688 -25.16 -4.75 -23.03
CA HIS A 688 -25.73 -5.31 -21.81
C HIS A 688 -27.21 -4.94 -21.66
N GLU A 689 -27.58 -3.67 -21.91
CA GLU A 689 -28.97 -3.22 -21.84
C GLU A 689 -29.86 -3.89 -22.90
N GLU A 690 -29.38 -4.03 -24.14
CA GLU A 690 -30.13 -4.67 -25.21
C GLU A 690 -30.35 -6.16 -24.94
N PHE A 691 -29.35 -6.86 -24.40
CA PHE A 691 -29.49 -8.24 -23.95
C PHE A 691 -30.42 -8.36 -22.75
N PHE A 692 -30.31 -7.47 -21.77
CA PHE A 692 -31.20 -7.44 -20.60
C PHE A 692 -32.66 -7.29 -21.05
N ASN A 693 -32.95 -6.29 -21.86
CA ASN A 693 -34.31 -6.03 -22.37
C ASN A 693 -34.85 -7.17 -23.26
N ALA A 694 -33.99 -7.84 -24.03
CA ALA A 694 -34.41 -8.93 -24.92
C ALA A 694 -34.70 -10.25 -24.19
N PHE A 695 -34.05 -10.50 -23.05
CA PHE A 695 -34.08 -11.81 -22.36
C PHE A 695 -34.65 -11.78 -20.93
N GLU A 696 -34.95 -10.61 -20.37
CA GLU A 696 -35.58 -10.50 -19.05
C GLU A 696 -36.91 -11.27 -19.00
N GLY A 697 -37.01 -12.24 -18.08
CA GLY A 697 -38.20 -13.09 -17.94
C GLY A 697 -38.42 -14.10 -19.08
N VAL A 698 -37.48 -14.23 -20.02
CA VAL A 698 -37.58 -15.12 -21.16
C VAL A 698 -36.81 -16.42 -20.90
N SER A 699 -37.48 -17.57 -20.98
CA SER A 699 -36.86 -18.89 -20.73
C SER A 699 -35.74 -19.27 -21.72
N SER A 700 -35.69 -18.64 -22.89
CA SER A 700 -34.61 -18.86 -23.87
C SER A 700 -33.26 -18.27 -23.46
N ALA A 701 -33.19 -17.47 -22.39
CA ALA A 701 -31.95 -16.92 -21.85
C ALA A 701 -30.92 -18.00 -21.45
N ASP A 702 -31.37 -19.20 -21.07
CA ASP A 702 -30.49 -20.34 -20.76
C ASP A 702 -29.68 -20.83 -21.98
N ARG A 703 -30.09 -20.46 -23.20
CA ARG A 703 -29.52 -20.92 -24.47
C ARG A 703 -28.62 -19.91 -25.16
N VAL A 704 -28.42 -18.73 -24.56
CA VAL A 704 -27.40 -17.76 -24.99
C VAL A 704 -26.21 -17.88 -24.06
N LEU A 705 -25.05 -18.25 -24.60
CA LEU A 705 -23.87 -18.64 -23.83
C LEU A 705 -22.66 -17.76 -24.16
N PHE A 706 -21.85 -17.44 -23.16
CA PHE A 706 -20.61 -16.68 -23.32
C PHE A 706 -19.58 -17.10 -22.27
N ALA A 707 -18.30 -16.78 -22.49
CA ALA A 707 -17.21 -17.14 -21.57
C ALA A 707 -16.64 -15.90 -20.89
N THR A 708 -16.56 -15.90 -19.56
CA THR A 708 -16.02 -14.80 -18.76
C THR A 708 -15.20 -15.29 -17.56
N ASN A 709 -14.25 -14.48 -17.11
CA ASN A 709 -13.56 -14.63 -15.82
C ASN A 709 -14.03 -13.61 -14.77
N LEU A 710 -14.98 -12.73 -15.12
CA LEU A 710 -15.52 -11.75 -14.19
C LEU A 710 -16.41 -12.45 -13.14
N PRO A 711 -16.29 -12.11 -11.85
CA PRO A 711 -17.28 -12.53 -10.87
C PRO A 711 -18.64 -11.90 -11.17
N HIS A 712 -19.70 -12.43 -10.55
CA HIS A 712 -21.05 -12.00 -10.87
C HIS A 712 -21.35 -10.62 -10.26
N TRP A 713 -21.65 -9.64 -11.10
CA TRP A 713 -21.81 -8.24 -10.69
C TRP A 713 -23.08 -7.95 -9.89
N ALA A 714 -24.08 -8.85 -9.91
CA ALA A 714 -25.32 -8.74 -9.14
C ALA A 714 -25.51 -9.85 -8.08
N ASP A 715 -24.41 -10.44 -7.57
CA ASP A 715 -24.45 -11.45 -6.49
C ASP A 715 -24.45 -10.80 -5.09
N GLU A 716 -25.63 -10.73 -4.46
CA GLU A 716 -25.80 -10.11 -3.13
C GLU A 716 -25.12 -10.89 -2.00
N ILE A 717 -25.00 -12.22 -2.11
CA ILE A 717 -24.40 -13.09 -1.10
C ILE A 717 -23.14 -13.72 -1.71
N THR A 718 -22.16 -12.86 -1.98
CA THR A 718 -20.96 -13.25 -2.69
C THR A 718 -19.79 -13.57 -1.75
N ALA A 719 -19.03 -14.60 -2.10
CA ALA A 719 -17.72 -14.89 -1.49
C ALA A 719 -16.56 -14.18 -2.20
N SER A 720 -16.83 -13.46 -3.31
CA SER A 720 -15.82 -12.69 -4.05
C SER A 720 -15.42 -11.45 -3.27
N GLU A 721 -14.14 -11.34 -2.93
CA GLU A 721 -13.59 -10.16 -2.25
C GLU A 721 -13.71 -8.93 -3.15
N VAL A 722 -13.48 -9.10 -4.46
CA VAL A 722 -13.60 -8.02 -5.45
C VAL A 722 -15.02 -7.47 -5.51
N VAL A 723 -16.04 -8.34 -5.55
CA VAL A 723 -17.45 -7.89 -5.57
C VAL A 723 -17.87 -7.29 -4.25
N GLN A 724 -17.43 -7.84 -3.11
CA GLN A 724 -17.68 -7.24 -1.79
C GLN A 724 -17.12 -5.81 -1.70
N LYS A 725 -15.88 -5.61 -2.16
CA LYS A 725 -15.26 -4.27 -2.21
C LYS A 725 -15.97 -3.35 -3.18
N PHE A 726 -16.38 -3.85 -4.34
CA PHE A 726 -17.17 -3.10 -5.32
C PHE A 726 -18.52 -2.66 -4.73
N TYR A 727 -19.24 -3.53 -4.01
CA TYR A 727 -20.54 -3.19 -3.41
C TYR A 727 -20.44 -2.23 -2.25
N THR A 728 -19.35 -2.36 -1.49
CA THR A 728 -19.02 -1.40 -0.44
C THR A 728 -18.81 -0.02 -1.06
N ALA A 729 -18.21 0.05 -2.25
CA ALA A 729 -17.95 1.29 -2.98
C ALA A 729 -19.19 1.85 -3.72
N GLU A 730 -19.91 1.01 -4.46
CA GLU A 730 -21.13 1.36 -5.19
C GLU A 730 -22.37 0.77 -4.50
N ARG A 731 -22.98 1.59 -3.64
CA ARG A 731 -24.17 1.21 -2.88
C ARG A 731 -25.44 1.18 -3.76
N ASN A 732 -25.46 1.87 -4.90
CA ASN A 732 -26.62 1.91 -5.78
C ASN A 732 -26.66 0.67 -6.69
N ALA A 733 -27.64 -0.20 -6.48
CA ALA A 733 -27.81 -1.42 -7.27
C ALA A 733 -27.98 -1.17 -8.78
N SER A 734 -28.57 -0.04 -9.19
CA SER A 734 -28.75 0.27 -10.61
C SER A 734 -27.46 0.59 -11.36
N ARG A 735 -26.38 0.90 -10.62
CA ARG A 735 -25.05 1.20 -11.18
C ARG A 735 -24.11 -0.01 -11.13
N ARG A 736 -24.59 -1.16 -10.64
CA ARG A 736 -23.80 -2.41 -10.56
C ARG A 736 -23.96 -3.20 -11.85
N THR A 737 -23.25 -2.76 -12.86
CA THR A 737 -23.25 -3.33 -14.22
C THR A 737 -21.97 -4.16 -14.45
N PRO A 738 -21.92 -5.02 -15.48
CA PRO A 738 -20.67 -5.69 -15.83
C PRO A 738 -19.54 -4.72 -16.19
N LEU A 739 -19.84 -3.59 -16.83
CA LEU A 739 -18.84 -2.60 -17.25
C LEU A 739 -18.29 -1.78 -16.06
N SER A 740 -19.13 -1.37 -15.13
CA SER A 740 -18.69 -0.72 -13.89
C SER A 740 -17.85 -1.66 -13.02
N LEU A 741 -18.24 -2.94 -12.88
CA LEU A 741 -17.40 -3.93 -12.21
C LEU A 741 -16.08 -4.17 -12.94
N LEU A 742 -16.08 -4.17 -14.28
CA LEU A 742 -14.87 -4.30 -15.08
C LEU A 742 -13.91 -3.13 -14.87
N GLY A 743 -14.44 -1.90 -14.87
CA GLY A 743 -13.69 -0.69 -14.53
C GLY A 743 -13.10 -0.75 -13.12
N PHE A 744 -13.90 -1.14 -12.14
CA PHE A 744 -13.47 -1.32 -10.75
C PHE A 744 -12.37 -2.38 -10.61
N ALA A 745 -12.55 -3.56 -11.22
CA ALA A 745 -11.58 -4.65 -11.18
C ALA A 745 -10.25 -4.24 -11.85
N THR A 746 -10.31 -3.46 -12.94
CA THR A 746 -9.12 -2.93 -13.62
C THR A 746 -8.38 -1.91 -12.75
N ALA A 747 -9.10 -0.99 -12.11
CA ALA A 747 -8.52 -0.04 -11.16
C ALA A 747 -7.94 -0.75 -9.93
N TYR A 748 -8.59 -1.80 -9.44
CA TYR A 748 -8.10 -2.59 -8.31
C TYR A 748 -6.84 -3.38 -8.66
N PHE A 749 -6.78 -3.97 -9.86
CA PHE A 749 -5.55 -4.55 -10.39
C PHE A 749 -4.41 -3.53 -10.44
N MET A 750 -4.70 -2.30 -10.90
CA MET A 750 -3.69 -1.25 -10.93
C MET A 750 -3.19 -0.85 -9.55
N ARG A 751 -4.08 -0.74 -8.57
CA ARG A 751 -3.70 -0.49 -7.16
C ARG A 751 -2.67 -1.51 -6.65
N VAL A 752 -2.88 -2.79 -6.92
CA VAL A 752 -1.97 -3.86 -6.48
C VAL A 752 -0.61 -3.75 -7.17
N ILE A 753 -0.59 -3.51 -8.48
CA ILE A 753 0.64 -3.39 -9.26
C ILE A 753 1.47 -2.15 -8.90
N ILE A 754 0.81 -1.01 -8.70
CA ILE A 754 1.54 0.24 -8.46
C ILE A 754 2.09 0.34 -7.05
N SER A 755 1.49 -0.33 -6.06
CA SER A 755 1.88 -0.24 -4.64
C SER A 755 3.40 -0.36 -4.39
N PRO A 756 4.13 -1.37 -4.92
CA PRO A 756 5.58 -1.47 -4.73
C PRO A 756 6.42 -0.50 -5.60
N MET A 757 5.81 0.18 -6.59
CA MET A 757 6.54 0.99 -7.57
C MET A 757 6.89 2.39 -7.05
N LYS A 758 8.17 2.76 -7.07
CA LYS A 758 8.65 4.09 -6.65
C LYS A 758 8.55 5.17 -7.74
N ALA A 759 8.81 4.79 -8.99
CA ALA A 759 8.70 5.65 -10.16
C ALA A 759 7.54 5.18 -11.04
N MET A 760 6.85 6.12 -11.69
CA MET A 760 5.67 5.83 -12.50
C MET A 760 5.82 6.32 -13.93
N ASN A 761 5.78 5.39 -14.88
CA ASN A 761 5.61 5.64 -16.31
C ASN A 761 5.13 4.34 -16.99
N ALA A 762 4.65 4.44 -18.23
CA ALA A 762 4.11 3.31 -18.98
C ALA A 762 5.08 2.13 -19.08
N THR A 763 6.37 2.38 -19.33
CA THR A 763 7.38 1.33 -19.46
C THR A 763 7.62 0.61 -18.14
N ALA A 764 7.82 1.35 -17.05
CA ALA A 764 8.01 0.79 -15.72
C ALA A 764 6.78 -0.01 -15.24
N LEU A 765 5.58 0.43 -15.62
CA LEU A 765 4.34 -0.29 -15.32
C LEU A 765 4.30 -1.63 -16.04
N VAL A 766 4.53 -1.63 -17.36
CA VAL A 766 4.56 -2.85 -18.17
C VAL A 766 5.66 -3.79 -17.69
N ASP A 767 6.86 -3.28 -17.43
CA ASP A 767 7.99 -4.06 -16.91
C ASP A 767 7.65 -4.74 -15.58
N SER A 768 6.95 -4.04 -14.68
CA SER A 768 6.49 -4.59 -13.39
C SER A 768 5.50 -5.74 -13.59
N ILE A 769 4.55 -5.62 -14.53
CA ILE A 769 3.55 -6.65 -14.81
C ILE A 769 4.22 -7.92 -15.37
N PHE A 770 5.11 -7.77 -16.35
CA PHE A 770 5.83 -8.91 -16.93
C PHE A 770 6.81 -9.56 -15.93
N ALA A 771 7.45 -8.77 -15.06
CA ALA A 771 8.35 -9.29 -14.03
C ALA A 771 7.64 -10.17 -12.97
N GLN A 772 6.38 -9.86 -12.65
CA GLN A 772 5.60 -10.65 -11.70
C GLN A 772 5.07 -11.95 -12.31
N SER A 773 4.91 -11.99 -13.65
CA SER A 773 4.29 -13.03 -14.46
C SER A 773 2.83 -13.32 -14.08
N VAL A 774 2.52 -13.60 -12.82
CA VAL A 774 1.16 -13.83 -12.32
C VAL A 774 0.84 -12.78 -11.26
N VAL A 775 -0.34 -12.19 -11.37
CA VAL A 775 -0.81 -11.14 -10.46
C VAL A 775 -2.12 -11.59 -9.84
N ASN A 776 -2.20 -11.58 -8.52
CA ASN A 776 -3.41 -11.95 -7.78
C ASN A 776 -4.07 -10.69 -7.20
N VAL A 777 -5.38 -10.57 -7.36
CA VAL A 777 -6.19 -9.45 -6.87
C VAL A 777 -7.46 -10.03 -6.26
N GLY A 778 -7.48 -10.12 -4.93
CA GLY A 778 -8.48 -10.93 -4.22
C GLY A 778 -8.46 -12.38 -4.72
N GLU A 779 -9.62 -12.90 -5.12
CA GLU A 779 -9.75 -14.23 -5.72
C GLU A 779 -9.35 -14.28 -7.21
N MET A 780 -9.29 -13.13 -7.87
CA MET A 780 -8.98 -13.04 -9.29
C MET A 780 -7.48 -13.23 -9.52
N ARG A 781 -7.15 -14.08 -10.50
CA ARG A 781 -5.77 -14.33 -10.91
C ARG A 781 -5.59 -13.92 -12.36
N TYR A 782 -4.53 -13.17 -12.63
CA TYR A 782 -4.17 -12.72 -13.97
C TYR A 782 -2.79 -13.26 -14.37
N GLY A 783 -2.61 -13.51 -15.67
CA GLY A 783 -1.40 -14.08 -16.25
C GLY A 783 -1.47 -15.60 -16.50
N PRO A 784 -0.34 -16.27 -16.83
CA PRO A 784 1.00 -15.71 -16.84
C PRO A 784 1.22 -14.71 -17.97
N PHE A 785 1.86 -13.60 -17.65
CA PHE A 785 2.48 -12.65 -18.57
C PHE A 785 3.92 -13.11 -18.80
N ALA A 786 4.33 -13.27 -20.06
CA ALA A 786 5.69 -13.68 -20.42
C ALA A 786 6.08 -13.16 -21.80
N ASP A 787 7.29 -12.62 -21.93
CA ASP A 787 7.88 -12.15 -23.18
C ASP A 787 9.32 -12.65 -23.42
N ASP A 788 9.78 -13.59 -22.58
CA ASP A 788 11.13 -14.15 -22.61
C ASP A 788 11.47 -14.79 -23.97
N GLY A 789 12.48 -14.24 -24.62
CA GLY A 789 12.99 -14.73 -25.91
C GLY A 789 12.24 -14.21 -27.14
N CYS A 790 11.25 -13.32 -26.98
CA CYS A 790 10.42 -12.81 -28.07
C CYS A 790 10.96 -11.51 -28.68
N PHE A 791 11.81 -10.82 -27.93
CA PHE A 791 12.48 -9.60 -28.37
C PHE A 791 13.99 -9.79 -28.31
N LEU A 792 14.68 -9.73 -29.45
CA LEU A 792 16.14 -9.67 -29.53
C LEU A 792 16.55 -8.26 -29.92
N LYS A 793 17.19 -7.51 -29.01
CA LYS A 793 17.62 -6.11 -29.25
C LYS A 793 16.49 -5.22 -29.79
N GLY A 794 15.28 -5.35 -29.27
CA GLY A 794 14.11 -4.57 -29.68
C GLY A 794 13.44 -5.01 -30.99
N VAL A 795 13.89 -6.12 -31.62
CA VAL A 795 13.25 -6.68 -32.81
C VAL A 795 12.38 -7.89 -32.43
N PRO A 796 11.08 -7.91 -32.80
CA PRO A 796 10.19 -9.04 -32.52
C PRO A 796 10.60 -10.32 -33.28
N ARG A 797 10.58 -11.48 -32.61
CA ARG A 797 10.59 -12.81 -33.24
C ARG A 797 9.17 -13.22 -33.66
N LEU A 798 9.07 -13.99 -34.75
CA LEU A 798 7.81 -14.51 -35.29
C LEU A 798 7.08 -15.46 -34.32
N THR A 799 5.76 -15.24 -34.19
CA THR A 799 4.65 -16.07 -33.68
C THR A 799 4.96 -17.22 -32.71
N GLY A 800 4.36 -17.16 -31.51
CA GLY A 800 4.27 -18.27 -30.55
C GLY A 800 5.16 -18.16 -29.31
N CYS A 801 5.82 -17.02 -29.11
CA CYS A 801 6.81 -16.86 -28.04
C CYS A 801 6.27 -16.20 -26.76
N ALA A 802 5.34 -15.24 -26.87
CA ALA A 802 4.89 -14.45 -25.72
C ALA A 802 3.50 -14.90 -25.23
N VAL A 803 3.29 -14.89 -23.92
CA VAL A 803 2.00 -15.20 -23.28
C VAL A 803 1.43 -13.89 -22.72
N ASN A 804 0.31 -13.47 -23.26
CA ASN A 804 -0.46 -12.30 -22.80
C ASN A 804 -1.96 -12.58 -22.89
N TYR A 805 -2.32 -13.79 -22.47
CA TYR A 805 -3.70 -14.27 -22.37
C TYR A 805 -4.13 -14.13 -20.90
N GLY A 806 -4.05 -12.90 -20.38
CA GLY A 806 -3.97 -12.62 -18.95
C GLY A 806 -5.22 -12.96 -18.13
N ALA A 807 -6.35 -13.33 -18.75
CA ALA A 807 -7.48 -13.89 -18.02
C ALA A 807 -7.24 -15.36 -17.61
N THR A 808 -7.47 -15.67 -16.34
CA THR A 808 -7.54 -17.06 -15.84
C THR A 808 -8.91 -17.37 -15.28
N GLN A 809 -9.18 -18.63 -14.92
CA GLN A 809 -10.45 -19.03 -14.32
C GLN A 809 -11.67 -18.66 -15.18
N VAL A 810 -11.54 -18.81 -16.49
CA VAL A 810 -12.62 -18.54 -17.44
C VAL A 810 -13.68 -19.62 -17.34
N SER A 811 -14.95 -19.22 -17.28
CA SER A 811 -16.10 -20.13 -17.18
C SER A 811 -17.17 -19.75 -18.21
N VAL A 812 -17.94 -20.74 -18.67
CA VAL A 812 -19.08 -20.54 -19.58
C VAL A 812 -20.33 -20.23 -18.77
N TRP A 813 -20.97 -19.11 -19.08
CA TRP A 813 -22.20 -18.64 -18.46
C TRP A 813 -23.35 -18.68 -19.47
N SER A 814 -24.57 -18.87 -18.97
CA SER A 814 -25.78 -18.54 -19.72
C SER A 814 -26.18 -17.09 -19.48
N MET A 815 -26.94 -16.51 -20.41
CA MET A 815 -27.54 -15.19 -20.20
C MET A 815 -28.51 -15.22 -19.01
N ALA A 816 -29.20 -16.34 -18.76
CA ALA A 816 -30.01 -16.50 -17.56
C ALA A 816 -29.20 -16.31 -16.27
N ARG A 817 -27.96 -16.83 -16.20
CA ARG A 817 -27.05 -16.53 -15.08
C ARG A 817 -26.72 -15.05 -15.01
N ALA A 818 -26.35 -14.42 -16.13
CA ALA A 818 -26.05 -12.98 -16.15
C ALA A 818 -27.19 -12.11 -15.60
N LEU A 819 -28.44 -12.53 -15.81
CA LEU A 819 -29.66 -11.89 -15.30
C LEU A 819 -29.99 -12.30 -13.85
N ASN A 820 -29.52 -13.45 -13.38
CA ASN A 820 -29.80 -13.98 -12.06
C ASN A 820 -28.60 -14.73 -11.47
N ALA A 821 -27.94 -14.08 -10.49
CA ALA A 821 -26.74 -14.58 -9.81
C ALA A 821 -26.89 -15.98 -9.20
N SER A 822 -28.12 -16.37 -8.82
CA SER A 822 -28.41 -17.66 -8.19
C SER A 822 -28.19 -18.87 -9.11
N ILE A 823 -28.18 -18.65 -10.43
CA ILE A 823 -27.97 -19.72 -11.42
C ILE A 823 -26.46 -19.94 -11.56
N PRO A 824 -25.90 -21.13 -11.27
CA PRO A 824 -24.46 -21.38 -11.30
C PRO A 824 -23.87 -21.34 -12.72
N PRO A 825 -22.54 -21.16 -12.88
CA PRO A 825 -21.87 -21.30 -14.17
C PRO A 825 -22.06 -22.69 -14.79
N LEU A 826 -22.08 -22.79 -16.12
CA LEU A 826 -22.23 -24.06 -16.83
C LEU A 826 -20.95 -24.92 -16.80
N THR A 827 -19.81 -24.30 -16.55
CA THR A 827 -18.52 -24.99 -16.42
C THR A 827 -17.79 -24.50 -15.18
N ASN A 828 -17.06 -25.41 -14.54
CA ASN A 828 -16.06 -25.01 -13.56
C ASN A 828 -15.02 -24.07 -14.20
N PRO A 829 -14.53 -23.05 -13.47
CA PRO A 829 -13.51 -22.14 -13.97
C PRO A 829 -12.25 -22.88 -14.44
N MET A 830 -11.72 -22.51 -15.60
CA MET A 830 -10.49 -23.11 -16.12
C MET A 830 -9.59 -22.08 -16.82
N THR A 831 -8.29 -22.36 -16.85
CA THR A 831 -7.31 -21.58 -17.60
C THR A 831 -6.93 -22.35 -18.87
N PRO A 832 -7.29 -21.87 -20.08
CA PRO A 832 -7.05 -22.59 -21.32
C PRO A 832 -5.54 -22.68 -21.63
N SER A 833 -5.08 -23.83 -22.13
CA SER A 833 -3.65 -24.01 -22.45
C SER A 833 -3.22 -23.29 -23.73
N MET A 834 -4.17 -22.81 -24.53
CA MET A 834 -3.96 -22.13 -25.82
C MET A 834 -3.07 -22.92 -26.80
N ARG A 835 -3.13 -24.26 -26.72
CA ARG A 835 -2.43 -25.17 -27.62
C ARG A 835 -3.44 -25.78 -28.59
N TYR A 836 -3.23 -25.55 -29.87
CA TYR A 836 -4.06 -26.08 -30.94
C TYR A 836 -3.44 -27.35 -31.53
N LEU A 837 -4.28 -28.28 -31.94
CA LEU A 837 -3.87 -29.37 -32.84
C LEU A 837 -3.53 -28.76 -34.19
N ASP A 838 -2.35 -29.05 -34.71
CA ASP A 838 -1.96 -28.72 -36.08
C ASP A 838 -2.53 -29.80 -37.02
N PRO A 839 -3.56 -29.49 -37.84
CA PRO A 839 -4.17 -30.46 -38.74
C PRO A 839 -3.22 -30.93 -39.86
N ASP A 840 -2.07 -30.27 -40.06
CA ASP A 840 -1.03 -30.64 -41.02
C ASP A 840 0.19 -31.32 -40.37
N ALA A 841 0.21 -31.49 -39.04
CA ALA A 841 1.23 -32.25 -38.31
C ALA A 841 1.13 -33.75 -38.64
N GLY A 842 1.67 -34.11 -39.80
CA GLY A 842 1.63 -35.46 -40.37
C GLY A 842 1.82 -35.51 -41.88
N LYS A 843 1.74 -34.38 -42.60
CA LYS A 843 2.00 -34.33 -44.05
C LYS A 843 3.41 -33.82 -44.34
N LEU A 844 4.28 -34.70 -44.85
CA LEU A 844 5.63 -34.33 -45.30
C LEU A 844 5.57 -33.39 -46.50
N SER A 845 6.31 -32.28 -46.45
CA SER A 845 6.46 -31.42 -47.62
C SER A 845 7.25 -32.15 -48.73
N ARG A 846 7.06 -31.77 -50.00
CA ARG A 846 7.77 -32.41 -51.14
C ARG A 846 9.30 -32.39 -50.98
N GLY A 847 9.85 -31.39 -50.29
CA GLY A 847 11.28 -31.32 -49.94
C GLY A 847 11.69 -32.28 -48.83
N GLN A 848 10.83 -32.49 -47.82
CA GLN A 848 11.07 -33.44 -46.74
C GLN A 848 11.00 -34.89 -47.23
N LEU A 849 10.12 -35.21 -48.18
CA LEU A 849 10.06 -36.54 -48.80
C LEU A 849 11.34 -36.89 -49.57
N ALA A 850 11.93 -35.93 -50.29
CA ALA A 850 13.23 -36.09 -50.95
C ALA A 850 14.38 -36.25 -49.93
N GLY A 851 14.30 -35.52 -48.81
CA GLY A 851 15.22 -35.65 -47.69
C GLY A 851 15.17 -37.01 -47.00
N VAL A 852 13.96 -37.57 -46.79
CA VAL A 852 13.75 -38.90 -46.18
C VAL A 852 14.36 -40.02 -47.04
N ILE A 853 14.27 -39.92 -48.38
CA ILE A 853 14.87 -40.91 -49.29
C ILE A 853 16.40 -40.86 -49.22
N ALA A 854 17.00 -39.67 -49.21
CA ALA A 854 18.45 -39.49 -49.13
C ALA A 854 19.01 -39.91 -47.75
N SER A 855 18.29 -39.58 -46.68
CA SER A 855 18.66 -39.94 -45.30
C SER A 855 18.46 -41.42 -44.99
N SER A 856 17.49 -42.11 -45.61
CA SER A 856 17.32 -43.57 -45.46
C SER A 856 18.54 -44.36 -45.96
N ILE A 857 19.20 -43.88 -47.02
CA ILE A 857 20.43 -44.48 -47.57
C ILE A 857 21.64 -44.22 -46.62
N LEU A 858 21.70 -43.03 -46.03
CA LEU A 858 22.72 -42.66 -45.04
C LEU A 858 22.52 -43.43 -43.72
N VAL A 859 21.26 -43.63 -43.31
CA VAL A 859 20.85 -44.39 -42.12
C VAL A 859 21.13 -45.88 -42.27
N ALA A 860 21.01 -46.46 -43.48
CA ALA A 860 21.43 -47.84 -43.71
C ALA A 860 22.95 -48.04 -43.53
N LEU A 861 23.76 -47.07 -43.96
CA LEU A 861 25.22 -47.09 -43.77
C LEU A 861 25.61 -46.81 -42.30
N LEU A 862 24.88 -45.92 -41.63
CA LEU A 862 25.03 -45.66 -40.19
C LEU A 862 24.55 -46.84 -39.35
N LEU A 863 23.50 -47.57 -39.74
CA LEU A 863 23.00 -48.76 -39.02
C LEU A 863 24.04 -49.87 -38.94
N VAL A 864 24.84 -50.07 -40.00
CA VAL A 864 25.95 -51.05 -40.00
C VAL A 864 27.07 -50.61 -39.04
N ALA A 865 27.38 -49.31 -38.99
CA ALA A 865 28.35 -48.74 -38.05
C ALA A 865 27.81 -48.64 -36.61
N LEU A 866 26.50 -48.47 -36.45
CA LEU A 866 25.81 -48.39 -35.17
C LEU A 866 25.63 -49.79 -34.58
N THR A 867 25.44 -50.86 -35.37
CA THR A 867 25.38 -52.23 -34.85
C THR A 867 26.70 -52.69 -34.23
N THR A 868 27.85 -52.24 -34.74
CA THR A 868 29.17 -52.50 -34.14
C THR A 868 29.45 -51.66 -32.89
N VAL A 869 28.86 -50.47 -32.77
CA VAL A 869 28.98 -49.61 -31.57
C VAL A 869 27.92 -49.96 -30.50
N LEU A 870 26.71 -50.37 -30.89
CA LEU A 870 25.62 -50.81 -30.00
C LEU A 870 25.95 -52.15 -29.33
N LEU A 871 26.70 -53.06 -29.96
CA LEU A 871 27.20 -54.26 -29.27
C LEU A 871 28.29 -53.94 -28.22
N HIS A 872 28.90 -52.74 -28.26
CA HIS A 872 29.90 -52.31 -27.29
C HIS A 872 29.33 -51.43 -26.16
N VAL A 873 28.22 -50.72 -26.39
CA VAL A 873 27.66 -49.75 -25.42
C VAL A 873 26.38 -50.23 -24.73
N SER A 874 25.73 -51.30 -25.20
CA SER A 874 24.49 -51.85 -24.58
C SER A 874 24.67 -52.64 -23.27
N ARG A 875 25.77 -52.39 -22.53
CA ARG A 875 26.01 -52.96 -21.18
C ARG A 875 26.08 -51.93 -20.04
N HIS A 876 25.84 -50.64 -20.28
CA HIS A 876 25.90 -49.63 -19.22
C HIS A 876 24.73 -48.63 -19.32
N ASN A 877 23.60 -48.96 -18.68
CA ASN A 877 22.68 -48.01 -18.01
C ASN A 877 21.32 -48.67 -17.69
N THR A 878 21.37 -49.72 -16.89
CA THR A 878 20.24 -50.17 -16.07
C THR A 878 20.63 -49.93 -14.62
N ARG A 879 19.74 -49.30 -13.83
CA ARG A 879 19.85 -49.15 -12.37
C ARG A 879 20.31 -50.49 -11.78
N ASP A 880 21.53 -50.56 -11.25
CA ASP A 880 22.07 -51.84 -10.77
C ASP A 880 21.47 -52.19 -9.41
N ASN A 881 20.37 -52.92 -9.44
CA ASN A 881 19.72 -53.43 -8.23
C ASN A 881 20.58 -54.48 -7.51
N ASN A 882 21.72 -54.92 -8.04
CA ASN A 882 22.58 -55.87 -7.36
C ASN A 882 23.19 -55.29 -6.08
N SER A 883 23.36 -53.97 -6.01
CA SER A 883 23.94 -53.28 -4.85
C SER A 883 22.92 -52.91 -3.76
N ALA A 884 21.61 -52.97 -4.05
CA ALA A 884 20.56 -52.67 -3.07
C ALA A 884 20.59 -53.66 -1.89
N PRO A 885 20.61 -53.20 -0.63
CA PRO A 885 20.23 -54.03 0.51
C PRO A 885 18.80 -54.58 0.36
N LYS A 886 18.63 -55.91 0.48
CA LYS A 886 17.36 -56.60 0.21
C LYS A 886 16.86 -57.43 1.38
N GLU A 887 17.76 -57.77 2.30
CA GLU A 887 17.47 -58.67 3.41
C GLU A 887 16.89 -57.87 4.58
N PRO A 888 15.63 -58.09 4.98
CA PRO A 888 14.98 -57.29 6.03
C PRO A 888 15.58 -57.48 7.43
N THR A 889 16.33 -58.57 7.62
CA THR A 889 16.95 -58.94 8.90
C THR A 889 18.35 -58.35 9.08
N ASP A 890 18.97 -57.87 8.00
CA ASP A 890 20.29 -57.25 8.04
C ASP A 890 20.18 -55.72 8.24
N PRO A 891 21.00 -55.11 9.11
CA PRO A 891 21.06 -53.65 9.22
C PRO A 891 21.47 -53.00 7.90
N VAL A 892 20.75 -51.94 7.52
CA VAL A 892 21.05 -51.11 6.35
C VAL A 892 21.67 -49.80 6.81
N THR A 893 22.76 -49.39 6.17
CA THR A 893 23.32 -48.05 6.36
C THR A 893 22.70 -47.11 5.34
N ILE A 894 22.00 -46.08 5.83
CA ILE A 894 21.38 -45.03 5.03
C ILE A 894 22.20 -43.75 5.16
N VAL A 895 22.49 -43.14 4.01
CA VAL A 895 23.16 -41.85 3.88
C VAL A 895 22.19 -40.87 3.25
N PHE A 896 22.04 -39.72 3.87
CA PHE A 896 21.45 -38.54 3.25
C PHE A 896 22.52 -37.51 2.97
N THR A 897 22.43 -36.86 1.82
CA THR A 897 23.25 -35.71 1.47
C THR A 897 22.37 -34.57 0.97
N ASP A 898 22.82 -33.33 1.17
CA ASP A 898 22.20 -32.16 0.54
C ASP A 898 23.22 -31.01 0.40
N ILE A 899 23.01 -30.07 -0.52
CA ILE A 899 23.91 -28.91 -0.65
C ILE A 899 23.47 -27.85 0.36
N GLU A 900 24.40 -27.38 1.19
CA GLU A 900 24.14 -26.28 2.11
C GLU A 900 23.77 -25.00 1.36
N SER A 901 22.68 -24.36 1.79
CA SER A 901 22.20 -23.10 1.23
C SER A 901 21.97 -23.14 -0.30
N SER A 902 21.54 -24.29 -0.83
CA SER A 902 21.33 -24.48 -2.28
C SER A 902 20.34 -23.47 -2.87
N THR A 903 19.26 -23.13 -2.17
CA THR A 903 18.31 -22.07 -2.59
C THR A 903 18.97 -20.70 -2.72
N ALA A 904 19.85 -20.33 -1.77
CA ALA A 904 20.57 -19.06 -1.84
C ALA A 904 21.60 -19.05 -2.99
N GLN A 905 22.25 -20.18 -3.24
CA GLN A 905 23.16 -20.34 -4.38
C GLN A 905 22.41 -20.28 -5.72
N TRP A 906 21.23 -20.89 -5.82
CA TRP A 906 20.35 -20.79 -7.00
C TRP A 906 19.87 -19.36 -7.25
N ALA A 907 19.55 -18.61 -6.19
CA ALA A 907 19.15 -17.20 -6.30
C ALA A 907 20.32 -16.29 -6.72
N ALA A 908 21.52 -16.54 -6.19
CA ALA A 908 22.71 -15.71 -6.46
C ALA A 908 23.36 -16.02 -7.83
N HIS A 909 23.33 -17.29 -8.27
CA HIS A 909 24.12 -17.79 -9.39
C HIS A 909 23.36 -18.79 -10.28
N PRO A 910 22.19 -18.43 -10.83
CA PRO A 910 21.34 -19.37 -11.59
C PRO A 910 21.99 -19.88 -12.88
N ASP A 911 22.90 -19.12 -13.47
CA ASP A 911 23.61 -19.40 -14.71
C ASP A 911 24.66 -20.52 -14.58
N VAL A 912 25.32 -20.63 -13.41
CA VAL A 912 26.36 -21.65 -13.16
C VAL A 912 25.89 -22.80 -12.27
N MET A 913 24.82 -22.61 -11.50
CA MET A 913 24.33 -23.61 -10.56
C MET A 913 23.77 -24.86 -11.25
N ALA A 914 23.19 -24.74 -12.45
CA ALA A 914 22.71 -25.89 -13.22
C ALA A 914 23.86 -26.87 -13.57
N ASP A 915 24.97 -26.35 -14.08
CA ASP A 915 26.16 -27.14 -14.42
C ASP A 915 26.86 -27.66 -13.16
N ALA A 916 26.88 -26.87 -12.09
CA ALA A 916 27.45 -27.27 -10.80
C ALA A 916 26.65 -28.42 -10.16
N VAL A 917 25.32 -28.35 -10.14
CA VAL A 917 24.46 -29.43 -9.63
C VAL A 917 24.57 -30.69 -10.49
N ALA A 918 24.63 -30.54 -11.82
CA ALA A 918 24.87 -31.67 -12.72
C ALA A 918 26.22 -32.36 -12.44
N THR A 919 27.25 -31.57 -12.15
CA THR A 919 28.57 -32.06 -11.75
C THR A 919 28.55 -32.72 -10.38
N HIS A 920 27.85 -32.13 -9.41
CA HIS A 920 27.59 -32.71 -8.09
C HIS A 920 26.93 -34.10 -8.23
N HIS A 921 25.88 -34.24 -9.06
CA HIS A 921 25.23 -35.53 -9.33
C HIS A 921 26.19 -36.55 -9.94
N LYS A 922 27.00 -36.12 -10.91
CA LYS A 922 27.96 -36.99 -11.59
C LYS A 922 29.02 -37.53 -10.62
N LEU A 923 29.55 -36.69 -9.74
CA LEU A 923 30.56 -37.08 -8.75
C LEU A 923 29.98 -38.06 -7.73
N ILE A 924 28.80 -37.78 -7.18
CA ILE A 924 28.14 -38.65 -6.20
C ILE A 924 27.82 -40.01 -6.82
N ARG A 925 27.25 -40.05 -8.03
CA ARG A 925 26.93 -41.30 -8.73
C ARG A 925 28.16 -42.15 -9.04
N ALA A 926 29.29 -41.52 -9.38
CA ALA A 926 30.55 -42.22 -9.57
C ALA A 926 31.02 -42.90 -8.26
N LEU A 927 30.88 -42.21 -7.12
CA LEU A 927 31.22 -42.76 -5.81
C LEU A 927 30.24 -43.85 -5.36
N ILE A 928 28.94 -43.69 -5.62
CA ILE A 928 27.93 -44.73 -5.37
C ILE A 928 28.31 -46.03 -6.09
N SER A 929 28.70 -45.93 -7.37
CA SER A 929 29.15 -47.08 -8.14
C SER A 929 30.47 -47.65 -7.63
N GLN A 930 31.42 -46.81 -7.21
CA GLN A 930 32.75 -47.23 -6.75
C GLN A 930 32.69 -48.02 -5.42
N TYR A 931 31.81 -47.63 -4.50
CA TYR A 931 31.67 -48.26 -3.19
C TYR A 931 30.52 -49.26 -3.12
N GLU A 932 30.02 -49.71 -4.28
CA GLU A 932 28.92 -50.69 -4.40
C GLU A 932 27.70 -50.30 -3.53
N CYS A 933 27.43 -49.00 -3.44
CA CYS A 933 26.26 -48.46 -2.77
C CYS A 933 25.10 -48.34 -3.75
N TYR A 934 23.90 -48.04 -3.23
CA TYR A 934 22.68 -47.99 -4.01
C TYR A 934 22.01 -46.61 -3.94
N GLU A 935 21.83 -45.95 -5.10
CA GLU A 935 21.03 -44.72 -5.21
C GLU A 935 19.54 -45.07 -5.04
N VAL A 936 18.97 -44.74 -3.88
CA VAL A 936 17.55 -44.96 -3.60
C VAL A 936 16.73 -43.98 -4.42
N LYS A 937 16.98 -42.68 -4.23
CA LYS A 937 16.32 -41.58 -4.93
C LYS A 937 17.11 -40.28 -4.76
N THR A 938 16.85 -39.36 -5.67
CA THR A 938 17.36 -38.00 -5.65
C THR A 938 16.17 -37.04 -5.70
N VAL A 939 16.11 -36.06 -4.79
CA VAL A 939 15.06 -35.03 -4.73
C VAL A 939 15.74 -33.67 -4.75
N GLY A 940 15.65 -32.96 -5.87
CA GLY A 940 16.46 -31.75 -6.08
C GLY A 940 17.95 -32.11 -6.10
N ASP A 941 18.71 -31.50 -5.20
CA ASP A 941 20.12 -31.76 -4.93
C ASP A 941 20.37 -32.74 -3.76
N SER A 942 19.31 -33.24 -3.11
CA SER A 942 19.44 -34.21 -2.04
C SER A 942 19.50 -35.66 -2.54
N PHE A 943 20.47 -36.44 -2.06
CA PHE A 943 20.56 -37.88 -2.34
C PHE A 943 20.19 -38.70 -1.11
N MET A 944 19.43 -39.77 -1.35
CA MET A 944 19.27 -40.88 -0.42
C MET A 944 20.03 -42.10 -0.98
N ILE A 945 21.00 -42.58 -0.22
CA ILE A 945 21.88 -43.70 -0.62
C ILE A 945 21.78 -44.80 0.44
N ALA A 946 21.67 -46.05 0.01
CA ALA A 946 21.67 -47.21 0.88
C ALA A 946 22.92 -48.07 0.66
N SER A 947 23.45 -48.68 1.72
CA SER A 947 24.58 -49.60 1.64
C SER A 947 24.39 -50.80 2.57
N ARG A 948 24.92 -51.95 2.14
CA ARG A 948 25.00 -53.18 2.95
C ARG A 948 26.15 -53.12 3.96
N SER A 949 27.07 -52.18 3.80
CA SER A 949 28.26 -52.03 4.65
C SER A 949 28.34 -50.61 5.19
N ALA A 950 28.32 -50.48 6.51
CA ALA A 950 28.56 -49.21 7.19
C ALA A 950 29.91 -48.61 6.79
N PHE A 951 30.94 -49.45 6.60
CA PHE A 951 32.26 -48.99 6.20
C PHE A 951 32.27 -48.43 4.79
N MET A 952 31.66 -49.12 3.81
CA MET A 952 31.58 -48.61 2.43
C MET A 952 30.81 -47.29 2.35
N ALA A 953 29.69 -47.16 3.09
CA ALA A 953 28.95 -45.91 3.16
C ALA A 953 29.80 -44.76 3.73
N VAL A 954 30.57 -45.02 4.80
CA VAL A 954 31.44 -44.01 5.41
C VAL A 954 32.62 -43.65 4.48
N GLN A 955 33.20 -44.61 3.77
CA GLN A 955 34.24 -44.36 2.77
C GLN A 955 33.70 -43.49 1.62
N LEU A 956 32.50 -43.79 1.13
CA LEU A 956 31.82 -43.02 0.08
C LEU A 956 31.69 -41.55 0.47
N VAL A 957 31.16 -41.26 1.66
CA VAL A 957 30.92 -39.87 2.08
C VAL A 957 32.20 -39.13 2.43
N ARG A 958 33.22 -39.85 2.90
CA ARG A 958 34.56 -39.29 3.13
C ARG A 958 35.22 -38.88 1.82
N ASP A 959 35.16 -39.75 0.82
CA ASP A 959 35.76 -39.48 -0.48
C ASP A 959 34.91 -38.51 -1.31
N LEU A 960 33.60 -38.40 -1.03
CA LEU A 960 32.73 -37.31 -1.51
C LEU A 960 33.29 -35.95 -1.10
N GLN A 961 33.53 -35.72 0.19
CA GLN A 961 34.07 -34.42 0.66
C GLN A 961 35.42 -34.08 0.01
N ARG A 962 36.28 -35.09 -0.22
CA ARG A 962 37.59 -34.91 -0.86
C ARG A 962 37.50 -34.69 -2.36
N ALA A 963 36.59 -35.37 -3.04
CA ALA A 963 36.35 -35.22 -4.47
C ALA A 963 35.83 -33.81 -4.76
N PHE A 964 34.88 -33.32 -3.95
CA PHE A 964 34.33 -31.97 -4.06
C PHE A 964 35.39 -30.89 -3.84
N LEU A 965 36.25 -31.06 -2.84
CA LEU A 965 37.36 -30.15 -2.57
C LEU A 965 38.38 -30.09 -3.74
N ARG A 966 38.68 -31.24 -4.37
CA ARG A 966 39.65 -31.33 -5.47
C ARG A 966 39.09 -30.93 -6.82
N HIS A 967 37.77 -30.91 -6.96
CA HIS A 967 37.12 -30.61 -8.23
C HIS A 967 37.32 -29.14 -8.62
N ASN A 968 37.61 -28.88 -9.89
CA ASN A 968 37.68 -27.50 -10.39
C ASN A 968 36.28 -27.04 -10.78
N TRP A 969 35.62 -26.32 -9.87
CA TRP A 969 34.28 -25.77 -10.08
C TRP A 969 34.23 -24.61 -11.08
N GLY A 970 35.36 -24.21 -11.67
CA GLY A 970 35.42 -23.21 -12.73
C GLY A 970 35.16 -21.76 -12.30
N ALA A 971 34.72 -21.55 -11.05
CA ALA A 971 34.39 -20.24 -10.50
C ALA A 971 34.56 -20.20 -8.97
N SER A 972 35.15 -19.13 -8.42
CA SER A 972 35.22 -18.86 -6.98
C SER A 972 33.89 -18.36 -6.39
N VAL A 973 32.86 -18.22 -7.23
CA VAL A 973 31.58 -17.57 -6.91
C VAL A 973 30.83 -18.31 -5.79
N PHE A 974 30.85 -19.64 -5.78
CA PHE A 974 30.20 -20.42 -4.72
C PHE A 974 30.87 -20.19 -3.36
N ASP A 975 32.20 -20.15 -3.34
CA ASP A 975 33.00 -19.88 -2.14
C ASP A 975 32.83 -18.44 -1.62
N GLU A 976 32.70 -17.47 -2.51
CA GLU A 976 32.39 -16.09 -2.16
C GLU A 976 30.98 -15.96 -1.56
N CYS A 977 29.99 -16.66 -2.13
CA CYS A 977 28.63 -16.67 -1.61
C CYS A 977 28.57 -17.27 -0.18
N TYR A 978 29.21 -18.42 0.07
CA TYR A 978 29.26 -18.99 1.41
C TYR A 978 29.95 -18.09 2.43
N ARG A 979 31.07 -17.46 2.05
CA ARG A 979 31.77 -16.53 2.96
C ARG A 979 30.94 -15.29 3.27
N ARG A 980 30.15 -14.78 2.31
CA ARG A 980 29.21 -13.68 2.54
C ARG A 980 28.09 -14.10 3.51
N LEU A 981 27.45 -15.25 3.26
CA LEU A 981 26.39 -15.76 4.13
C LEU A 981 26.86 -15.97 5.59
N GLU A 982 28.10 -16.43 5.78
CA GLU A 982 28.69 -16.52 7.12
C GLU A 982 28.95 -15.16 7.77
N GLN A 983 29.34 -14.14 7.00
CA GLN A 983 29.54 -12.78 7.50
C GLN A 983 28.22 -12.14 7.91
N ASP A 984 27.18 -12.29 7.08
CA ASP A 984 25.85 -11.78 7.35
C ASP A 984 25.28 -12.41 8.64
N ARG A 985 25.41 -13.74 8.78
CA ARG A 985 24.96 -14.45 10.00
C ARG A 985 25.71 -14.03 11.26
N ALA A 986 26.95 -13.57 11.14
CA ALA A 986 27.72 -13.04 12.27
C ALA A 986 27.30 -11.63 12.70
N LEU A 987 26.60 -10.88 11.83
CA LEU A 987 25.99 -9.60 12.18
C LEU A 987 24.64 -9.81 12.90
N GLU A 988 23.93 -10.87 12.55
CA GLU A 988 22.58 -11.15 13.04
C GLU A 988 22.56 -11.94 14.37
N SER A 989 23.55 -12.79 14.63
CA SER A 989 23.54 -13.71 15.78
C SER A 989 24.73 -13.46 16.72
N GLU A 990 24.46 -12.91 17.91
CA GLU A 990 25.47 -12.73 18.96
C GLU A 990 26.07 -14.08 19.38
N GLY A 991 27.38 -14.25 19.13
CA GLY A 991 28.13 -15.47 19.47
C GLY A 991 28.41 -16.41 18.28
N TYR A 992 27.85 -16.15 17.10
CA TYR A 992 28.23 -16.88 15.88
C TYR A 992 29.59 -16.42 15.34
N VAL A 993 30.55 -17.34 15.26
CA VAL A 993 31.88 -17.07 14.68
C VAL A 993 31.94 -17.71 13.29
N PRO A 994 32.14 -16.92 12.21
CA PRO A 994 32.28 -17.44 10.85
C PRO A 994 33.39 -18.50 10.76
N PRO A 995 33.08 -19.76 10.44
CA PRO A 995 34.08 -20.83 10.42
C PRO A 995 35.08 -20.69 9.27
N THR A 996 34.68 -20.06 8.14
CA THR A 996 35.51 -20.01 6.94
C THR A 996 35.75 -18.60 6.42
N ALA A 997 34.83 -17.65 6.64
CA ALA A 997 34.90 -16.31 6.05
C ALA A 997 36.08 -15.44 6.52
N ARG A 998 36.69 -15.78 7.66
CA ARG A 998 37.85 -15.08 8.22
C ARG A 998 39.18 -15.80 7.98
N LEU A 999 39.17 -16.92 7.25
CA LEU A 999 40.40 -17.65 6.91
C LEU A 999 41.19 -16.91 5.84
N ASP A 1000 42.51 -16.96 5.95
CA ASP A 1000 43.41 -16.49 4.91
C ASP A 1000 43.11 -17.23 3.58
N PRO A 1001 43.12 -16.56 2.41
CA PRO A 1001 42.78 -17.18 1.13
C PRO A 1001 43.58 -18.45 0.79
N ASP A 1002 44.85 -18.54 1.19
CA ASP A 1002 45.69 -19.71 0.93
C ASP A 1002 45.36 -20.87 1.87
N VAL A 1003 44.88 -20.57 3.08
CA VAL A 1003 44.35 -21.57 4.02
C VAL A 1003 42.97 -22.03 3.58
N TYR A 1004 42.10 -21.10 3.16
CA TYR A 1004 40.76 -21.40 2.67
C TYR A 1004 40.80 -22.39 1.50
N ARG A 1005 41.60 -22.13 0.45
CA ARG A 1005 41.69 -22.99 -0.74
C ARG A 1005 42.16 -24.42 -0.46
N LYS A 1006 42.86 -24.67 0.65
CA LYS A 1006 43.28 -26.02 1.07
C LYS A 1006 42.17 -26.82 1.75
N LEU A 1007 41.17 -26.13 2.30
CA LEU A 1007 40.11 -26.72 3.13
C LEU A 1007 38.73 -26.67 2.45
N TRP A 1008 38.47 -25.65 1.64
CA TRP A 1008 37.17 -25.32 1.07
C TRP A 1008 37.30 -24.92 -0.41
N ASN A 1009 36.39 -25.45 -1.23
CA ASN A 1009 36.30 -25.17 -2.67
C ASN A 1009 34.93 -25.65 -3.18
N GLY A 1010 34.18 -24.75 -3.83
CA GLY A 1010 32.92 -25.05 -4.50
C GLY A 1010 31.73 -25.37 -3.58
N LEU A 1011 30.85 -26.26 -4.06
CA LEU A 1011 29.62 -26.63 -3.38
C LEU A 1011 29.89 -27.38 -2.07
N ARG A 1012 29.23 -26.97 -0.98
CA ARG A 1012 29.39 -27.56 0.35
C ARG A 1012 28.26 -28.54 0.64
N VAL A 1013 28.56 -29.83 0.61
CA VAL A 1013 27.58 -30.90 0.84
C VAL A 1013 27.56 -31.28 2.33
N ARG A 1014 26.39 -31.26 2.96
CA ARG A 1014 26.19 -31.78 4.32
C ARG A 1014 25.73 -33.24 4.24
N VAL A 1015 26.17 -34.06 5.20
CA VAL A 1015 25.97 -35.51 5.16
C VAL A 1015 25.61 -36.08 6.52
N GLY A 1016 24.59 -36.94 6.55
CA GLY A 1016 24.20 -37.72 7.74
C GLY A 1016 24.12 -39.22 7.44
N VAL A 1017 24.62 -40.04 8.36
CA VAL A 1017 24.67 -41.49 8.21
C VAL A 1017 24.13 -42.22 9.44
N HIS A 1018 23.14 -43.08 9.23
CA HIS A 1018 22.56 -43.93 10.27
C HIS A 1018 22.47 -45.39 9.80
N THR A 1019 22.68 -46.33 10.73
CA THR A 1019 22.63 -47.78 10.48
C THR A 1019 21.62 -48.42 11.40
N GLY A 1020 20.71 -49.21 10.83
CA GLY A 1020 19.63 -49.88 11.57
C GLY A 1020 18.78 -50.75 10.65
N LEU A 1021 17.79 -51.42 11.22
CA LEU A 1021 16.85 -52.23 10.43
C LEU A 1021 15.87 -51.32 9.67
N CYS A 1022 15.59 -51.65 8.41
CA CYS A 1022 14.70 -50.88 7.54
C CYS A 1022 13.50 -51.73 7.10
N ASP A 1023 12.36 -51.08 6.86
CA ASP A 1023 11.28 -51.67 6.07
C ASP A 1023 11.64 -51.53 4.59
N ILE A 1024 12.15 -52.61 4.00
CA ILE A 1024 12.65 -52.66 2.62
C ILE A 1024 11.49 -52.98 1.67
N ARG A 1025 11.20 -52.08 0.73
CA ARG A 1025 10.12 -52.25 -0.25
C ARG A 1025 10.65 -52.21 -1.67
N HIS A 1026 10.22 -53.15 -2.51
CA HIS A 1026 10.51 -53.14 -3.93
C HIS A 1026 9.34 -52.52 -4.70
N ASP A 1027 9.62 -51.48 -5.49
CA ASP A 1027 8.62 -50.79 -6.31
C ASP A 1027 8.51 -51.47 -7.69
N GLU A 1028 7.31 -51.94 -8.03
CA GLU A 1028 7.04 -52.62 -9.30
C GLU A 1028 7.14 -51.69 -10.52
N VAL A 1029 6.98 -50.38 -10.36
CA VAL A 1029 7.01 -49.39 -11.44
C VAL A 1029 8.44 -48.95 -11.73
N THR A 1030 9.16 -48.50 -10.70
CA THR A 1030 10.55 -48.02 -10.87
C THR A 1030 11.58 -49.14 -10.91
N LYS A 1031 11.15 -50.39 -10.58
CA LYS A 1031 12.00 -51.57 -10.36
C LYS A 1031 13.08 -51.34 -9.29
N GLY A 1032 12.97 -50.30 -8.47
CA GLY A 1032 13.94 -49.96 -7.44
C GLY A 1032 13.56 -50.48 -6.05
N TYR A 1033 14.49 -50.40 -5.11
CA TYR A 1033 14.25 -50.64 -3.68
C TYR A 1033 14.20 -49.32 -2.92
N ASP A 1034 13.29 -49.20 -1.96
CA ASP A 1034 13.15 -48.05 -1.10
C ASP A 1034 13.11 -48.49 0.38
N TYR A 1035 13.55 -47.61 1.27
CA TYR A 1035 13.84 -47.96 2.67
C TYR A 1035 13.05 -47.04 3.58
N TYR A 1036 12.09 -47.62 4.31
CA TYR A 1036 11.18 -46.89 5.18
C TYR A 1036 11.45 -47.20 6.66
N GLY A 1037 10.86 -46.39 7.54
CA GLY A 1037 10.89 -46.60 8.98
C GLY A 1037 11.90 -45.73 9.71
N HIS A 1038 12.12 -46.05 10.99
CA HIS A 1038 12.89 -45.24 11.92
C HIS A 1038 14.31 -44.96 11.43
N THR A 1039 14.96 -45.96 10.83
CA THR A 1039 16.35 -45.86 10.33
C THR A 1039 16.52 -44.80 9.25
N SER A 1040 15.62 -44.74 8.26
CA SER A 1040 15.66 -43.70 7.21
C SER A 1040 15.41 -42.32 7.79
N ASN A 1041 14.41 -42.19 8.68
CA ASN A 1041 14.08 -40.91 9.33
C ASN A 1041 15.25 -40.40 10.18
N MET A 1042 15.92 -41.29 10.92
CA MET A 1042 17.09 -40.96 11.73
C MET A 1042 18.27 -40.48 10.87
N ALA A 1043 18.53 -41.15 9.73
CA ALA A 1043 19.57 -40.73 8.79
C ALA A 1043 19.31 -39.32 8.25
N ALA A 1044 18.07 -39.04 7.83
CA ALA A 1044 17.68 -37.72 7.34
C ALA A 1044 17.79 -36.63 8.40
N ARG A 1045 17.37 -36.89 9.66
CA ARG A 1045 17.52 -35.93 10.76
C ARG A 1045 18.97 -35.70 11.18
N THR A 1046 19.81 -36.71 11.02
CA THR A 1046 21.26 -36.59 11.25
C THR A 1046 21.90 -35.69 10.18
N GLU A 1047 21.47 -35.81 8.92
CA GLU A 1047 21.92 -34.95 7.82
C GLU A 1047 21.48 -33.50 8.02
N SER A 1048 20.21 -33.27 8.38
CA SER A 1048 19.68 -31.92 8.55
C SER A 1048 20.41 -31.12 9.64
N ALA A 1049 20.97 -31.80 10.64
CA ALA A 1049 21.76 -31.19 11.71
C ALA A 1049 23.20 -30.83 11.29
N ALA A 1050 23.72 -31.40 10.21
CA ALA A 1050 25.09 -31.18 9.74
C ALA A 1050 25.24 -29.84 8.99
N ASN A 1051 26.40 -29.21 9.15
CA ASN A 1051 26.80 -28.05 8.34
C ASN A 1051 27.34 -28.49 6.97
N GLY A 1052 27.39 -27.56 6.01
CA GLY A 1052 27.98 -27.79 4.70
C GLY A 1052 29.45 -28.24 4.80
N GLY A 1053 29.77 -29.38 4.21
CA GLY A 1053 31.09 -30.00 4.27
C GLY A 1053 31.34 -30.90 5.48
N GLN A 1054 30.36 -31.04 6.38
CA GLN A 1054 30.41 -31.86 7.59
C GLN A 1054 29.76 -33.23 7.36
N ILE A 1055 30.32 -34.27 7.97
CA ILE A 1055 29.79 -35.64 7.95
C ILE A 1055 29.47 -36.05 9.39
N LEU A 1056 28.20 -36.39 9.66
CA LEU A 1056 27.77 -36.87 10.97
C LEU A 1056 27.35 -38.34 10.91
N LEU A 1057 27.93 -39.14 11.81
CA LEU A 1057 27.53 -40.52 12.07
C LEU A 1057 26.79 -40.57 13.39
N THR A 1058 25.66 -41.27 13.43
CA THR A 1058 25.08 -41.69 14.71
C THR A 1058 25.97 -42.72 15.39
N ARG A 1059 25.87 -42.84 16.71
CA ARG A 1059 26.51 -43.92 17.49
C ARG A 1059 26.25 -45.31 16.91
N ALA A 1060 25.03 -45.56 16.42
CA ALA A 1060 24.67 -46.84 15.80
C ALA A 1060 25.56 -47.15 14.58
N THR A 1061 25.77 -46.18 13.68
CA THR A 1061 26.71 -46.33 12.55
C THR A 1061 28.14 -46.52 13.02
N TYR A 1062 28.60 -45.69 13.96
CA TYR A 1062 29.98 -45.77 14.47
C TYR A 1062 30.29 -47.13 15.13
N LEU A 1063 29.31 -47.70 15.85
CA LEU A 1063 29.44 -49.02 16.46
C LEU A 1063 29.23 -50.18 15.47
N SER A 1064 28.56 -49.94 14.34
CA SER A 1064 28.41 -50.92 13.25
C SER A 1064 29.70 -51.14 12.47
N LEU A 1065 30.67 -50.24 12.58
CA LEU A 1065 32.02 -50.44 12.08
C LEU A 1065 32.79 -51.42 12.99
N SER A 1066 33.65 -52.25 12.42
CA SER A 1066 34.61 -53.06 13.18
C SER A 1066 35.69 -52.18 13.82
N THR A 1067 36.43 -52.71 14.79
CA THR A 1067 37.54 -51.99 15.44
C THR A 1067 38.62 -51.57 14.42
N ALA A 1068 38.99 -52.47 13.49
CA ALA A 1068 39.96 -52.17 12.44
C ALA A 1068 39.48 -51.13 11.42
N GLU A 1069 38.15 -51.01 11.22
CA GLU A 1069 37.57 -49.98 10.35
C GLU A 1069 37.49 -48.62 11.04
N ARG A 1070 37.20 -48.59 12.35
CA ARG A 1070 37.25 -47.35 13.15
C ARG A 1070 38.66 -46.77 13.23
N GLU A 1071 39.69 -47.60 13.31
CA GLU A 1071 41.10 -47.16 13.28
C GLU A 1071 41.50 -46.48 11.97
N GLN A 1072 40.74 -46.69 10.88
CA GLN A 1072 40.99 -46.06 9.58
C GLN A 1072 40.27 -44.71 9.41
N LEU A 1073 39.49 -44.28 10.41
CA LEU A 1073 38.70 -43.05 10.36
C LEU A 1073 39.17 -42.10 11.45
N ASP A 1074 39.43 -40.85 11.04
CA ASP A 1074 39.59 -39.75 11.98
C ASP A 1074 38.20 -39.24 12.36
N VAL A 1075 37.86 -39.35 13.64
CA VAL A 1075 36.50 -39.12 14.14
C VAL A 1075 36.53 -38.32 15.43
N THR A 1076 35.79 -37.23 15.45
CA THR A 1076 35.57 -36.38 16.62
C THR A 1076 34.21 -36.70 17.26
N ALA A 1077 34.20 -37.13 18.52
CA ALA A 1077 32.95 -37.36 19.26
C ALA A 1077 32.29 -36.02 19.62
N LEU A 1078 31.00 -35.88 19.31
CA LEU A 1078 30.17 -34.73 19.68
C LEU A 1078 29.25 -35.11 20.84
N SER A 1079 28.79 -34.11 21.61
CA SER A 1079 27.82 -34.33 22.68
C SER A 1079 26.50 -34.91 22.15
N ALA A 1080 25.71 -35.54 23.02
CA ALA A 1080 24.39 -36.02 22.64
C ALA A 1080 23.50 -34.87 22.15
N VAL A 1081 22.88 -35.04 20.98
CA VAL A 1081 22.13 -33.99 20.27
C VAL A 1081 20.65 -34.34 20.23
N PRO A 1082 19.75 -33.47 20.72
CA PRO A 1082 18.32 -33.70 20.55
C PRO A 1082 17.92 -33.49 19.08
N LEU A 1083 17.35 -34.53 18.46
CA LEU A 1083 16.86 -34.48 17.07
C LEU A 1083 15.34 -34.42 17.05
N ARG A 1084 14.79 -33.62 16.14
CA ARG A 1084 13.33 -33.44 15.98
C ARG A 1084 12.64 -34.77 15.69
N GLY A 1085 11.66 -35.13 16.53
CA GLY A 1085 10.87 -36.35 16.39
C GLY A 1085 11.59 -37.62 16.85
N VAL A 1086 12.78 -37.49 17.47
CA VAL A 1086 13.50 -38.58 18.12
C VAL A 1086 13.40 -38.39 19.64
N PRO A 1087 12.88 -39.38 20.39
CA PRO A 1087 12.59 -39.21 21.82
C PRO A 1087 13.85 -39.05 22.68
N ASP A 1088 14.93 -39.75 22.32
CA ASP A 1088 16.19 -39.73 23.07
C ASP A 1088 17.27 -38.91 22.34
N PRO A 1089 18.08 -38.10 23.04
CA PRO A 1089 19.23 -37.43 22.45
C PRO A 1089 20.20 -38.44 21.81
N VAL A 1090 20.64 -38.15 20.60
CA VAL A 1090 21.46 -39.04 19.79
C VAL A 1090 22.93 -38.66 19.92
N GLU A 1091 23.76 -39.59 20.38
CA GLU A 1091 25.22 -39.44 20.33
C GLU A 1091 25.71 -39.39 18.88
N MET A 1092 26.47 -38.35 18.54
CA MET A 1092 26.97 -38.09 17.19
C MET A 1092 28.49 -38.11 17.13
N TYR A 1093 29.00 -38.50 15.98
CA TYR A 1093 30.42 -38.62 15.66
C TYR A 1093 30.67 -37.89 14.35
N GLN A 1094 31.52 -36.87 14.36
CA GLN A 1094 31.95 -36.18 13.14
C GLN A 1094 33.10 -36.93 12.49
N VAL A 1095 33.00 -37.23 11.19
CA VAL A 1095 34.14 -37.79 10.42
C VAL A 1095 34.95 -36.66 9.81
N ASP A 1096 36.24 -36.60 10.16
CA ASP A 1096 37.16 -35.56 9.71
C ASP A 1096 37.74 -35.92 8.32
N ALA A 1097 36.89 -35.86 7.30
CA ALA A 1097 37.26 -36.24 5.93
C ALA A 1097 38.35 -35.34 5.33
N VAL A 1098 38.33 -34.04 5.68
CA VAL A 1098 39.33 -33.04 5.30
C VAL A 1098 39.91 -32.47 6.59
N VAL A 1099 41.12 -32.91 6.93
CA VAL A 1099 41.82 -32.50 8.16
C VAL A 1099 42.01 -30.98 8.19
N GLY A 1100 41.55 -30.35 9.27
CA GLY A 1100 41.66 -28.90 9.48
C GLY A 1100 40.39 -28.10 9.20
N ARG A 1101 39.28 -28.72 8.75
CA ARG A 1101 37.98 -28.04 8.68
C ARG A 1101 37.42 -27.79 10.09
N SER A 1102 36.91 -26.58 10.30
CA SER A 1102 36.09 -26.20 11.45
C SER A 1102 34.66 -25.95 10.99
N PHE A 1103 33.69 -26.19 11.87
CA PHE A 1103 32.27 -26.02 11.60
C PHE A 1103 31.63 -25.15 12.70
N ALA A 1104 30.50 -24.52 12.36
CA ALA A 1104 29.65 -23.86 13.35
C ALA A 1104 28.95 -24.91 14.25
N ALA A 1105 28.17 -24.43 15.22
CA ALA A 1105 27.28 -25.31 15.98
C ALA A 1105 26.33 -26.08 15.04
N LEU A 1106 25.87 -27.25 15.48
CA LEU A 1106 24.93 -28.08 14.70
C LEU A 1106 23.62 -27.33 14.46
N ARG A 1107 23.01 -27.60 13.30
CA ARG A 1107 21.79 -26.93 12.83
C ARG A 1107 20.56 -27.58 13.47
N LEU A 1108 20.16 -27.12 14.65
CA LEU A 1108 18.96 -27.61 15.34
C LEU A 1108 17.76 -26.75 14.94
N ASP A 1109 16.68 -27.39 14.48
CA ASP A 1109 15.42 -26.72 14.09
C ASP A 1109 14.83 -25.92 15.27
N GLY A 1110 14.94 -24.59 15.20
CA GLY A 1110 14.15 -23.60 15.91
C GLY A 1110 13.98 -22.40 14.99
N GLU A 1111 12.74 -21.94 14.82
CA GLU A 1111 12.27 -20.85 13.94
C GLU A 1111 12.00 -21.21 12.48
N VAL A 1112 10.74 -21.59 12.19
CA VAL A 1112 10.03 -21.19 10.96
C VAL A 1112 8.55 -20.96 11.30
N ASP A 1113 8.08 -19.79 10.88
CA ASP A 1113 6.72 -19.26 10.92
C ASP A 1113 5.64 -20.23 10.42
N LEU A 1114 4.51 -20.25 11.14
CA LEU A 1114 3.24 -20.78 10.65
C LEU A 1114 2.26 -19.62 10.56
N VAL A 1115 2.04 -19.14 9.34
CA VAL A 1115 0.91 -18.31 8.94
C VAL A 1115 -0.13 -19.26 8.33
N ALA A 1116 -1.34 -19.31 8.91
CA ALA A 1116 -2.58 -19.62 8.21
C ALA A 1116 -3.80 -19.24 9.07
N GLU A 1117 -4.52 -18.23 8.57
CA GLU A 1117 -5.99 -18.13 8.44
C GLU A 1117 -6.93 -18.50 9.61
N SER A 1118 -7.78 -17.55 10.00
CA SER A 1118 -9.23 -17.61 9.67
C SER A 1118 -9.99 -16.44 10.31
N GLU A 1119 -10.87 -15.87 9.51
CA GLU A 1119 -11.72 -14.70 9.73
C GLU A 1119 -13.00 -14.94 10.55
N LEU A 1120 -13.56 -13.81 11.00
CA LEU A 1120 -14.99 -13.41 11.05
C LEU A 1120 -16.04 -14.24 11.82
N ALA A 1121 -16.73 -13.55 12.74
CA ALA A 1121 -18.15 -13.76 12.99
C ALA A 1121 -18.84 -12.47 13.47
N VAL A 1122 -19.68 -11.91 12.60
CA VAL A 1122 -20.68 -10.85 12.87
C VAL A 1122 -21.91 -11.49 13.50
N CYS A 1123 -22.56 -10.83 14.48
CA CYS A 1123 -23.92 -11.14 14.91
C CYS A 1123 -24.70 -9.86 15.30
N HIS A 1124 -25.75 -9.54 14.54
CA HIS A 1124 -26.81 -8.58 14.88
C HIS A 1124 -27.90 -9.23 15.74
N ALA A 1125 -28.55 -8.49 16.65
CA ALA A 1125 -29.99 -8.61 16.98
C ALA A 1125 -30.53 -7.50 17.92
N SER A 1126 -31.36 -6.62 17.32
CA SER A 1126 -32.60 -5.92 17.74
C SER A 1126 -32.93 -5.44 19.18
N ASP A 1127 -33.23 -4.14 19.26
CA ASP A 1127 -34.43 -3.42 19.75
C ASP A 1127 -35.15 -3.79 21.05
N THR A 1128 -35.13 -2.87 22.02
CA THR A 1128 -36.34 -2.09 22.43
C THR A 1128 -35.96 -0.89 23.33
N SER A 1129 -36.68 0.21 23.15
CA SER A 1129 -36.25 1.57 23.50
C SER A 1129 -36.52 2.01 24.94
N SER A 1130 -35.64 2.83 25.52
CA SER A 1130 -35.88 4.24 25.94
C SER A 1130 -34.70 4.70 26.84
N ALA A 1131 -34.00 5.83 26.67
CA ALA A 1131 -34.19 7.07 25.90
C ALA A 1131 -32.81 7.52 25.34
N THR A 1132 -32.49 7.34 24.06
CA THR A 1132 -32.84 8.09 22.82
C THR A 1132 -31.77 9.10 22.37
N THR A 1133 -30.72 8.56 21.77
CA THR A 1133 -30.17 9.02 20.49
C THR A 1133 -29.61 7.78 19.81
N ALA A 1134 -30.05 7.47 18.59
CA ALA A 1134 -29.43 6.43 17.80
C ALA A 1134 -27.95 6.80 17.61
N LEU A 1135 -27.06 5.86 17.92
CA LEU A 1135 -25.64 6.00 17.63
C LEU A 1135 -25.46 5.61 16.17
N ASP A 1136 -24.76 6.43 15.40
CA ASP A 1136 -24.34 6.10 14.04
C ASP A 1136 -23.37 4.89 14.07
N GLU A 1137 -23.16 4.22 12.93
CA GLU A 1137 -22.41 2.95 12.86
C GLU A 1137 -21.02 3.05 13.52
N SER A 1138 -20.25 4.11 13.22
CA SER A 1138 -18.96 4.37 13.86
C SER A 1138 -19.09 4.60 15.37
N SER A 1139 -20.12 5.33 15.81
CA SER A 1139 -20.39 5.55 17.23
C SER A 1139 -20.69 4.24 17.97
N GLN A 1140 -21.28 3.25 17.30
CA GLN A 1140 -21.54 1.92 17.88
C GLN A 1140 -20.25 1.10 17.99
N ILE A 1141 -19.42 1.09 16.93
CA ILE A 1141 -18.11 0.43 16.94
C ILE A 1141 -17.24 0.98 18.08
N ILE A 1142 -17.17 2.31 18.22
CA ILE A 1142 -16.38 2.96 19.27
C ILE A 1142 -16.89 2.60 20.67
N THR A 1143 -18.21 2.54 20.85
CA THR A 1143 -18.80 2.12 22.14
C THR A 1143 -18.40 0.67 22.46
N SER A 1144 -18.51 -0.24 21.50
CA SER A 1144 -18.12 -1.65 21.64
C SER A 1144 -16.63 -1.81 21.98
N CYS A 1145 -15.76 -1.03 21.33
CA CYS A 1145 -14.34 -0.99 21.66
C CYS A 1145 -14.10 -0.52 23.10
N PHE A 1146 -14.75 0.55 23.55
CA PHE A 1146 -14.62 1.01 24.93
C PHE A 1146 -15.11 -0.02 25.93
N GLU A 1147 -16.23 -0.68 25.66
CA GLU A 1147 -16.76 -1.73 26.54
C GLU A 1147 -15.81 -2.94 26.63
N THR A 1148 -15.22 -3.33 25.51
CA THR A 1148 -14.24 -4.42 25.46
C THR A 1148 -12.95 -4.05 26.21
N LEU A 1149 -12.39 -2.87 25.93
CA LEU A 1149 -11.10 -2.43 26.49
C LEU A 1149 -11.20 -2.03 27.97
N LEU A 1150 -12.27 -1.33 28.34
CA LEU A 1150 -12.44 -0.81 29.69
C LEU A 1150 -13.19 -1.78 30.61
N GLY A 1151 -13.88 -2.78 30.04
CA GLY A 1151 -14.67 -3.78 30.76
C GLY A 1151 -13.91 -4.51 31.87
N ALA A 1152 -12.60 -4.70 31.71
CA ALA A 1152 -11.75 -5.34 32.72
C ALA A 1152 -11.46 -4.47 33.97
N PHE A 1153 -11.72 -3.17 33.94
CA PHE A 1153 -11.42 -2.25 35.05
C PHE A 1153 -12.63 -1.95 35.95
N THR A 1154 -12.38 -1.68 37.22
CA THR A 1154 -13.40 -1.21 38.18
C THR A 1154 -13.97 0.17 37.77
N PRO A 1155 -15.21 0.54 38.15
CA PRO A 1155 -15.81 1.84 37.82
C PRO A 1155 -14.94 3.05 38.17
N SER A 1156 -14.25 3.04 39.31
CA SER A 1156 -13.34 4.13 39.70
C SER A 1156 -12.15 4.25 38.76
N LYS A 1157 -11.58 3.13 38.32
CA LYS A 1157 -10.43 3.09 37.41
C LYS A 1157 -10.84 3.38 35.96
N ARG A 1158 -12.04 2.94 35.53
CA ARG A 1158 -12.64 3.36 34.25
C ARG A 1158 -12.87 4.87 34.23
N ARG A 1159 -13.38 5.44 35.32
CA ARG A 1159 -13.52 6.89 35.46
C ARG A 1159 -12.18 7.61 35.27
N ASP A 1160 -11.11 7.16 35.93
CA ASP A 1160 -9.79 7.78 35.81
C ASP A 1160 -9.23 7.69 34.37
N LEU A 1161 -9.56 6.62 33.63
CA LEU A 1161 -9.19 6.45 32.22
C LEU A 1161 -10.09 7.25 31.26
N LEU A 1162 -11.38 7.41 31.59
CA LEU A 1162 -12.36 8.11 30.76
C LEU A 1162 -12.28 9.62 30.90
N LEU A 1163 -11.86 10.15 32.06
CA LEU A 1163 -11.78 11.60 32.29
C LEU A 1163 -10.86 12.32 31.29
N PRO A 1164 -9.61 11.86 31.04
CA PRO A 1164 -8.76 12.44 30.00
C PRO A 1164 -9.40 12.40 28.60
N ILE A 1165 -10.12 11.33 28.29
CA ILE A 1165 -10.84 11.17 27.01
C ILE A 1165 -12.02 12.14 26.94
N CYS A 1166 -12.78 12.31 28.03
CA CYS A 1166 -13.86 13.30 28.12
C CYS A 1166 -13.34 14.71 27.93
N GLU A 1167 -12.19 15.04 28.52
CA GLU A 1167 -11.54 16.33 28.34
C GLU A 1167 -11.13 16.51 26.87
N ARG A 1168 -10.45 15.52 26.28
CA ARG A 1168 -10.00 15.54 24.89
C ARG A 1168 -11.14 15.71 23.88
N TRP A 1169 -12.24 15.00 24.08
CA TRP A 1169 -13.42 15.05 23.20
C TRP A 1169 -14.48 16.04 23.67
N ARG A 1170 -14.21 16.80 24.74
CA ARG A 1170 -15.14 17.79 25.32
C ARG A 1170 -16.54 17.21 25.57
N VAL A 1171 -16.57 16.07 26.25
CA VAL A 1171 -17.79 15.35 26.61
C VAL A 1171 -18.23 15.79 28.00
N THR A 1172 -19.46 16.25 28.11
CA THR A 1172 -20.02 16.64 29.40
C THR A 1172 -20.39 15.41 30.21
N LEU A 1173 -19.91 15.38 31.45
CA LEU A 1173 -20.25 14.32 32.39
C LEU A 1173 -21.76 14.36 32.72
N PRO A 1174 -22.40 13.22 33.00
CA PRO A 1174 -23.78 13.16 33.48
C PRO A 1174 -23.98 14.05 34.72
N GLN A 1175 -25.14 14.69 34.85
CA GLN A 1175 -25.46 15.47 36.04
C GLN A 1175 -25.52 14.54 37.26
N LYS A 1176 -24.69 14.83 38.26
CA LYS A 1176 -24.57 14.05 39.50
C LYS A 1176 -25.93 13.96 40.22
N THR A 1177 -26.53 12.77 40.25
CA THR A 1177 -27.62 12.44 41.19
C THR A 1177 -27.12 11.62 42.39
N LYS A 1178 -25.91 11.04 42.32
CA LYS A 1178 -25.30 10.23 43.40
C LYS A 1178 -23.84 10.60 43.65
N SER A 1179 -23.34 10.36 44.86
CA SER A 1179 -21.97 10.68 45.29
C SER A 1179 -20.91 9.68 44.81
N VAL A 1180 -21.32 8.54 44.23
CA VAL A 1180 -20.45 7.45 43.77
C VAL A 1180 -20.75 7.19 42.30
N TRP A 1181 -19.69 7.14 41.49
CA TRP A 1181 -19.74 6.87 40.05
C TRP A 1181 -19.89 5.36 39.82
N ASP A 1182 -20.99 4.93 39.19
CA ASP A 1182 -21.31 3.51 38.95
C ASP A 1182 -21.09 3.07 37.48
N ASP A 1183 -21.34 1.80 37.18
CA ASP A 1183 -21.16 1.25 35.81
C ASP A 1183 -22.04 1.94 34.77
N ASN A 1184 -23.24 2.40 35.18
CA ASN A 1184 -24.18 3.07 34.29
C ASN A 1184 -23.68 4.50 33.96
N ASP A 1185 -23.08 5.19 34.93
CA ASP A 1185 -22.39 6.46 34.70
C ASP A 1185 -21.21 6.28 33.72
N CYS A 1186 -20.44 5.20 33.85
CA CYS A 1186 -19.36 4.86 32.90
C CYS A 1186 -19.88 4.58 31.49
N GLN A 1187 -20.94 3.78 31.35
CA GLN A 1187 -21.55 3.47 30.06
C GLN A 1187 -22.11 4.71 29.37
N GLU A 1188 -22.82 5.57 30.08
CA GLU A 1188 -23.33 6.82 29.52
C GLU A 1188 -22.20 7.76 29.08
N VAL A 1189 -21.09 7.81 29.82
CA VAL A 1189 -19.90 8.58 29.42
C VAL A 1189 -19.24 7.99 28.17
N MET A 1190 -19.04 6.68 28.10
CA MET A 1190 -18.53 5.99 26.91
C MET A 1190 -19.41 6.26 25.70
N ARG A 1191 -20.74 6.20 25.88
CA ARG A 1191 -21.74 6.48 24.84
C ARG A 1191 -21.67 7.92 24.32
N ARG A 1192 -21.52 8.90 25.22
CA ARG A 1192 -21.37 10.32 24.84
C ARG A 1192 -20.03 10.60 24.14
N ILE A 1193 -18.96 9.94 24.58
CA ILE A 1193 -17.67 9.98 23.87
C ILE A 1193 -17.87 9.38 22.48
N ALA A 1194 -18.42 8.18 22.38
CA ALA A 1194 -18.60 7.49 21.12
C ALA A 1194 -19.48 8.26 20.15
N THR A 1195 -20.57 8.89 20.61
CA THR A 1195 -21.40 9.79 19.80
C THR A 1195 -20.58 10.95 19.23
N LYS A 1196 -19.69 11.51 20.04
CA LYS A 1196 -18.92 12.71 19.68
C LYS A 1196 -17.73 12.38 18.78
N VAL A 1197 -17.05 11.27 19.06
CA VAL A 1197 -16.00 10.71 18.22
C VAL A 1197 -16.61 10.26 16.89
N GLY A 1198 -17.69 9.50 16.93
CA GLY A 1198 -18.41 9.02 15.76
C GLY A 1198 -18.84 10.16 14.85
N ARG A 1199 -19.40 11.26 15.36
CA ARG A 1199 -19.68 12.45 14.53
C ARG A 1199 -18.49 13.06 13.81
N VAL A 1200 -17.29 12.95 14.37
CA VAL A 1200 -16.05 13.45 13.74
C VAL A 1200 -15.52 12.45 12.73
N VAL A 1201 -15.61 11.16 13.05
CA VAL A 1201 -15.27 10.03 12.16
C VAL A 1201 -16.22 10.03 10.94
N ASP A 1202 -17.51 10.17 11.18
CA ASP A 1202 -18.57 10.18 10.17
C ASP A 1202 -18.73 11.54 9.48
N PHE A 1203 -17.86 12.52 9.73
CA PHE A 1203 -17.98 13.83 9.07
C PHE A 1203 -17.43 13.76 7.64
N HIS A 1204 -18.32 13.98 6.67
CA HIS A 1204 -18.02 13.94 5.25
C HIS A 1204 -17.79 15.35 4.72
N VAL A 1205 -16.72 15.57 3.95
CA VAL A 1205 -16.68 16.72 3.03
C VAL A 1205 -17.50 16.32 1.81
N VAL A 1206 -18.67 16.93 1.63
CA VAL A 1206 -19.47 16.73 0.42
C VAL A 1206 -18.74 17.44 -0.72
N ASP A 1207 -18.12 16.66 -1.60
CA ASP A 1207 -17.95 17.07 -2.99
C ASP A 1207 -19.26 16.74 -3.73
N ASP A 1208 -19.54 17.42 -4.84
CA ASP A 1208 -20.87 17.45 -5.51
C ASP A 1208 -21.30 16.10 -6.17
N GLY A 1209 -20.77 14.96 -5.70
CA GLY A 1209 -21.19 13.61 -6.03
C GLY A 1209 -21.52 12.82 -4.75
N GLY A 1210 -22.81 12.58 -4.50
CA GLY A 1210 -23.33 12.06 -3.24
C GLY A 1210 -22.94 10.62 -2.88
N CYS A 1211 -21.71 10.40 -2.41
CA CYS A 1211 -21.29 9.12 -1.83
C CYS A 1211 -20.69 9.29 -0.42
N SER A 1212 -21.16 8.46 0.51
CA SER A 1212 -20.76 8.44 1.91
C SER A 1212 -19.49 7.60 2.14
N THR A 1213 -18.47 8.15 2.81
CA THR A 1213 -17.23 7.53 3.27
C THR A 1213 -17.23 7.31 4.80
N GLU A 1214 -17.00 6.07 5.22
CA GLU A 1214 -16.59 5.74 6.58
C GLU A 1214 -15.06 5.89 6.70
N THR A 1215 -14.57 6.60 7.72
CA THR A 1215 -13.14 6.89 7.95
C THR A 1215 -12.39 5.79 8.72
N VAL A 1216 -12.77 4.52 8.56
CA VAL A 1216 -12.32 3.41 9.44
C VAL A 1216 -10.85 2.98 9.26
N SER A 1217 -9.98 3.70 8.52
CA SER A 1217 -8.55 3.32 8.42
C SER A 1217 -7.50 4.39 8.72
N SER A 1218 -7.85 5.57 9.23
CA SER A 1218 -6.81 6.52 9.64
C SER A 1218 -7.21 7.40 10.82
N ALA A 1219 -6.31 7.40 11.81
CA ALA A 1219 -6.27 8.20 13.02
C ALA A 1219 -7.24 7.81 14.17
N SER A 1220 -6.64 7.45 15.31
CA SER A 1220 -7.12 7.71 16.70
C SER A 1220 -7.70 6.56 17.55
N VAL A 1221 -7.64 5.29 17.18
CA VAL A 1221 -7.96 4.19 18.10
C VAL A 1221 -6.70 3.40 18.45
N ILE A 1222 -6.26 3.55 19.70
CA ILE A 1222 -5.18 2.74 20.28
C ILE A 1222 -5.68 1.29 20.36
N ILE A 1223 -5.18 0.41 19.49
CA ILE A 1223 -5.33 -1.05 19.66
C ILE A 1223 -4.19 -1.51 20.56
N ILE A 1224 -4.48 -1.70 21.85
CA ILE A 1224 -3.53 -2.32 22.79
C ILE A 1224 -3.48 -3.82 22.48
N SER A 1225 -2.44 -4.26 21.79
CA SER A 1225 -2.06 -5.68 21.72
C SER A 1225 -1.62 -6.15 23.10
N ASN A 1226 -2.40 -7.02 23.74
CA ASN A 1226 -2.01 -7.69 24.98
C ASN A 1226 -1.29 -9.00 24.68
N ARG A 1227 0.03 -9.01 24.85
CA ARG A 1227 0.77 -10.18 25.33
C ARG A 1227 1.50 -9.79 26.61
N VAL A 1228 1.07 -10.36 27.74
CA VAL A 1228 1.97 -10.82 28.81
C VAL A 1228 1.34 -12.07 29.42
N GLU A 1229 2.07 -13.18 29.30
CA GLU A 1229 1.84 -14.48 29.92
C GLU A 1229 1.90 -14.37 31.45
N ASP A 1230 1.17 -15.22 32.18
CA ASP A 1230 1.83 -16.28 32.98
C ASP A 1230 0.88 -17.07 33.90
N PHE A 1231 1.05 -18.40 33.82
CA PHE A 1231 1.02 -19.39 34.91
C PHE A 1231 -0.16 -19.40 35.90
N THR A 1232 -1.02 -20.42 35.87
CA THR A 1232 -0.78 -21.74 36.49
C THR A 1232 -2.05 -22.60 36.56
N ALA A 1233 -1.85 -23.88 36.21
CA ALA A 1233 -2.25 -25.08 36.94
C ALA A 1233 -3.75 -25.44 37.15
N HIS A 1234 -4.04 -26.62 36.59
CA HIS A 1234 -4.66 -27.79 37.23
C HIS A 1234 -6.17 -28.04 37.13
N GLN A 1235 -6.43 -29.29 36.68
CA GLN A 1235 -7.59 -30.16 36.95
C GLN A 1235 -8.85 -29.74 36.19
N THR A 1236 -9.32 -30.47 35.19
CA THR A 1236 -9.49 -31.93 35.01
C THR A 1236 -9.64 -32.27 33.54
#